data_AF-A0A7M3V991-F1
#
_entry.id   AF-A0A7M3V991-F1
#
_cell.length_a   1.000
_cell.length_b   1.000
_cell.length_c   1.000
_cell.angle_alpha   90.00
_cell.angle_beta   90.00
_cell.angle_gamma   90.00
#
_symmetry.space_group_name_H-M   'P 1'
#
loop_
_entity.id
_entity.type
_entity.pdbx_description
1 polymer ?
#
loop_
_entity_poly.entity_id
_entity_poly.type
_entity_poly.pdbx_seq_one_letter_code
_entity_poly.pdbx_strand_id
1 'polypeptide(L)'
;MDNQLIEQEAQEKFQKNLLYFQKEVPVLYEKLMAFENAIANGYYTQKYNLEYTKEGYFDVQEIESGKWLYGVNSDKHAEIIAKNIDYSKQDNLFETFRDLTFSEESLKQYEEMDIVDSSLSTIAPIVHYTNQYASKETTTMKKIYKFIFMGVGLGLHLIKVHEKIHATTYFIVEDDLELFYLSLYVTDYQLLKDDGVTIIFSIFDDEEAFRYKVYSFLRTMPVYNHYLKYFPLLSHSTEKLKIMHSAIISQDYLKFPHSAVMQVYLRPLEYLKEQYKFVSINGLKKASIFHTNPILVLGAGPSLQKDIEWVKKNKGQFIIIAVSAALGLLEKNNIKPDIIIHVDGFEASMKHLEKVSSIEFFDESITLFASFTYPEFAQAFKKENMYIFQAAASIKKNYGHITASNVGIMSYVLSIYFGAKQIYTLGLDMALDAETGQTHLEGHLHSKALDIKHELDLEEDINYHETVLSTKGNFLDEIPTTPHFIASLMEIKGIVRNLQKDDQHSFNLSDGAYISNTTPLKSEDFDPQSLPVLDKQKLFKDLKATFEDASDIGLTQEEYQDIEQRVIHAKNILKRIEEFKTLKFSSIDQYHYDLLGLFIDILTEHDVEEAKDTNNIITLYIQMISGYLFDFINTKEIDNPKRHIKKLNKLLVTQLTRVVTYYEEFLENFLKSVEHH
;
A
#
# COMPACT_ATOMS: atom_id res chain seq x y z
N MET A 1 -3.60 -46.28 -27.13
CA MET A 1 -4.85 -45.55 -27.46
C MET A 1 -4.78 -45.15 -28.92
N ASP A 2 -5.93 -44.95 -29.57
CA ASP A 2 -5.98 -44.42 -30.94
C ASP A 2 -5.55 -42.94 -30.90
N ASN A 3 -4.54 -42.55 -31.68
CA ASN A 3 -4.02 -41.18 -31.68
C ASN A 3 -5.12 -40.17 -32.07
N GLN A 4 -6.08 -40.57 -32.89
CA GLN A 4 -7.21 -39.71 -33.28
C GLN A 4 -8.14 -39.41 -32.10
N LEU A 5 -8.32 -40.37 -31.19
CA LEU A 5 -9.15 -40.18 -30.00
C LEU A 5 -8.50 -39.18 -29.03
N ILE A 6 -7.19 -39.29 -28.81
CA ILE A 6 -6.44 -38.39 -27.93
C ILE A 6 -6.47 -36.95 -28.46
N GLU A 7 -6.30 -36.78 -29.77
CA GLU A 7 -6.39 -35.48 -30.42
C GLU A 7 -7.80 -34.88 -30.29
N GLN A 8 -8.84 -35.70 -30.49
CA GLN A 8 -10.23 -35.26 -30.31
C GLN A 8 -10.49 -34.83 -28.86
N GLU A 9 -10.09 -35.63 -27.86
CA GLU A 9 -10.26 -35.30 -26.44
C GLU A 9 -9.52 -33.99 -26.06
N ALA A 10 -8.31 -33.80 -26.60
CA ALA A 10 -7.53 -32.57 -26.39
C ALA A 10 -8.23 -31.35 -27.00
N GLN A 11 -8.77 -31.47 -28.22
CA GLN A 11 -9.53 -30.40 -28.88
C GLN A 11 -10.82 -30.06 -28.14
N GLU A 12 -11.58 -31.07 -27.71
CA GLU A 12 -12.80 -30.87 -26.91
C GLU A 12 -12.49 -30.13 -25.61
N LYS A 13 -11.39 -30.50 -24.94
CA LYS A 13 -10.93 -29.84 -23.71
C LYS A 13 -10.51 -28.38 -23.97
N PHE A 14 -9.79 -28.13 -25.05
CA PHE A 14 -9.40 -26.79 -25.46
C PHE A 14 -10.62 -25.88 -25.67
N GLN A 15 -11.62 -26.35 -26.42
CA GLN A 15 -12.87 -25.61 -26.66
C GLN A 15 -13.64 -25.35 -25.35
N LYS A 16 -13.71 -26.35 -24.47
CA LYS A 16 -14.35 -26.24 -23.16
C LYS A 16 -13.67 -25.16 -22.29
N ASN A 17 -12.34 -25.10 -22.30
CA ASN A 17 -11.58 -24.09 -21.56
C ASN A 17 -11.75 -22.68 -22.15
N LEU A 18 -11.73 -22.54 -23.48
CA LEU A 18 -11.98 -21.25 -24.12
C LEU A 18 -13.36 -20.68 -23.74
N LEU A 19 -14.40 -21.50 -23.76
CA LEU A 19 -15.74 -21.08 -23.32
C LEU A 19 -15.77 -20.66 -21.84
N TYR A 20 -15.04 -21.36 -20.99
CA TYR A 20 -14.90 -20.97 -19.57
C TYR A 20 -14.23 -19.60 -19.44
N PHE A 21 -13.08 -19.39 -20.07
CA PHE A 21 -12.36 -18.11 -19.99
C PHE A 21 -13.15 -16.97 -20.63
N GLN A 22 -13.86 -17.22 -21.74
CA GLN A 22 -14.72 -16.22 -22.37
C GLN A 22 -15.78 -15.69 -21.40
N LYS A 23 -16.36 -16.58 -20.61
CA LYS A 23 -17.44 -16.25 -19.67
C LYS A 23 -16.91 -15.66 -18.36
N GLU A 24 -15.88 -16.26 -17.78
CA GLU A 24 -15.48 -16.01 -16.39
C GLU A 24 -14.24 -15.12 -16.27
N VAL A 25 -13.38 -15.07 -17.30
CA VAL A 25 -12.14 -14.26 -17.31
C VAL A 25 -11.94 -13.58 -18.68
N PRO A 26 -12.84 -12.67 -19.11
CA PRO A 26 -12.88 -12.18 -20.50
C PRO A 26 -11.56 -11.58 -20.99
N VAL A 27 -10.85 -10.85 -20.12
CA VAL A 27 -9.54 -10.25 -20.45
C VAL A 27 -8.49 -11.31 -20.82
N LEU A 28 -8.50 -12.47 -20.14
CA LEU A 28 -7.60 -13.58 -20.48
C LEU A 28 -8.01 -14.23 -21.79
N TYR A 29 -9.31 -14.41 -22.03
CA TYR A 29 -9.81 -14.90 -23.30
C TYR A 29 -9.37 -14.01 -24.47
N GLU A 30 -9.47 -12.70 -24.34
CA GLU A 30 -8.99 -11.75 -25.36
C GLU A 30 -7.50 -11.91 -25.66
N LYS A 31 -6.66 -12.11 -24.62
CA LYS A 31 -5.22 -12.40 -24.81
C LYS A 31 -5.01 -13.70 -25.59
N LEU A 32 -5.76 -14.76 -25.27
CA LEU A 32 -5.67 -16.06 -25.95
C LEU A 32 -6.07 -15.94 -27.43
N MET A 33 -7.15 -15.22 -27.73
CA MET A 33 -7.60 -15.00 -29.12
C MET A 33 -6.60 -14.14 -29.90
N ALA A 34 -6.00 -13.12 -29.27
CA ALA A 34 -4.96 -12.31 -29.89
C ALA A 34 -3.71 -13.15 -30.21
N PHE A 35 -3.33 -14.06 -29.30
CA PHE A 35 -2.23 -14.99 -29.51
C PHE A 35 -2.50 -15.97 -30.66
N GLU A 36 -3.69 -16.59 -30.69
CA GLU A 36 -4.10 -17.48 -31.79
C GLU A 36 -4.09 -16.74 -33.14
N ASN A 37 -4.59 -15.50 -33.17
CA ASN A 37 -4.54 -14.66 -34.37
C ASN A 37 -3.10 -14.34 -34.80
N ALA A 38 -2.21 -14.08 -33.84
CA ALA A 38 -0.79 -13.82 -34.12
C ALA A 38 -0.11 -15.05 -34.75
N ILE A 39 -0.42 -16.26 -34.28
CA ILE A 39 0.05 -17.51 -34.89
C ILE A 39 -0.51 -17.65 -36.31
N ALA A 40 -1.84 -17.53 -36.48
CA ALA A 40 -2.50 -17.75 -37.76
C ALA A 40 -2.03 -16.79 -38.87
N ASN A 41 -1.60 -15.58 -38.51
CA ASN A 41 -1.07 -14.58 -39.44
C ASN A 41 0.45 -14.55 -39.54
N GLY A 42 1.16 -15.43 -38.82
CA GLY A 42 2.62 -15.50 -38.83
C GLY A 42 3.34 -14.34 -38.12
N TYR A 43 2.65 -13.61 -37.24
CA TYR A 43 3.25 -12.58 -36.39
C TYR A 43 4.00 -13.15 -35.19
N TYR A 44 3.77 -14.41 -34.85
CA TYR A 44 4.45 -15.12 -33.79
C TYR A 44 4.91 -16.50 -34.30
N THR A 45 6.15 -16.86 -33.99
CA THR A 45 6.70 -18.20 -34.28
C THR A 45 6.60 -19.03 -33.02
N GLN A 46 5.90 -20.16 -33.12
CA GLN A 46 5.75 -21.12 -32.01
C GLN A 46 7.11 -21.58 -31.52
N LYS A 47 7.28 -21.63 -30.20
CA LYS A 47 8.49 -22.10 -29.52
C LYS A 47 8.37 -23.55 -29.08
N TYR A 48 7.14 -24.07 -28.99
CA TYR A 48 6.87 -25.33 -28.32
C TYR A 48 6.05 -26.28 -29.19
N ASN A 49 6.37 -27.57 -29.09
CA ASN A 49 5.52 -28.65 -29.56
C ASN A 49 4.84 -29.33 -28.37
N LEU A 50 3.51 -29.47 -28.42
CA LEU A 50 2.77 -30.33 -27.50
C LEU A 50 2.77 -31.75 -28.06
N GLU A 51 3.40 -32.68 -27.33
CA GLU A 51 3.61 -34.05 -27.79
C GLU A 51 2.90 -35.03 -26.86
N TYR A 52 2.21 -36.01 -27.45
CA TYR A 52 1.72 -37.16 -26.70
C TYR A 52 2.74 -38.29 -26.81
N THR A 53 3.41 -38.59 -25.70
CA THR A 53 4.52 -39.54 -25.64
C THR A 53 4.05 -40.99 -25.86
N LYS A 54 4.99 -41.86 -26.27
CA LYS A 54 4.71 -43.30 -26.44
C LYS A 54 4.30 -43.99 -25.14
N GLU A 55 4.75 -43.42 -24.03
CA GLU A 55 4.49 -43.82 -22.66
C GLU A 55 3.11 -43.36 -22.16
N GLY A 56 2.34 -42.61 -22.97
CA GLY A 56 0.92 -42.34 -22.74
C GLY A 56 0.63 -41.07 -21.93
N TYR A 57 1.48 -40.05 -22.00
CA TYR A 57 1.28 -38.76 -21.33
C TYR A 57 1.67 -37.58 -22.24
N PHE A 58 1.12 -36.40 -21.97
CA PHE A 58 1.51 -35.16 -22.65
C PHE A 58 2.78 -34.55 -22.06
N ASP A 59 3.68 -34.08 -22.91
CA ASP A 59 4.84 -33.26 -22.55
C ASP A 59 5.01 -32.13 -23.58
N VAL A 60 5.85 -31.15 -23.26
CA VAL A 60 6.17 -30.02 -24.13
C VAL A 60 7.64 -30.07 -24.50
N GLN A 61 7.94 -30.02 -25.79
CA GLN A 61 9.31 -29.90 -26.29
C GLN A 61 9.56 -28.48 -26.79
N GLU A 62 10.60 -27.83 -26.27
CA GLU A 62 11.09 -26.57 -26.83
C GLU A 62 11.80 -26.84 -28.16
N ILE A 63 11.33 -26.21 -29.23
CA ILE A 63 11.73 -26.49 -30.61
C ILE A 63 13.22 -26.17 -30.82
N GLU A 64 13.69 -25.05 -30.29
CA GLU A 64 15.07 -24.59 -30.51
C GLU A 64 16.09 -25.48 -29.81
N SER A 65 15.84 -25.82 -28.54
CA SER A 65 16.80 -26.56 -27.72
C SER A 65 16.60 -28.08 -27.75
N GLY A 66 15.42 -28.54 -28.18
CA GLY A 66 14.98 -29.93 -28.10
C GLY A 66 14.71 -30.41 -26.67
N LYS A 67 14.79 -29.54 -25.66
CA LYS A 67 14.56 -29.89 -24.26
C LYS A 67 13.08 -30.12 -23.98
N TRP A 68 12.82 -31.09 -23.11
CA TRP A 68 11.50 -31.37 -22.60
C TRP A 68 11.23 -30.55 -21.34
N LEU A 69 10.01 -30.01 -21.22
CA LEU A 69 9.59 -29.25 -20.06
C LEU A 69 9.54 -30.13 -18.81
N TYR A 70 8.93 -31.31 -18.91
CA TYR A 70 8.89 -32.27 -17.79
C TYR A 70 9.98 -33.34 -17.92
N GLY A 71 10.12 -33.94 -19.10
CA GLY A 71 11.07 -35.04 -19.34
C GLY A 71 10.73 -36.32 -18.56
N VAL A 72 9.58 -36.33 -17.90
CA VAL A 72 9.00 -37.43 -17.12
C VAL A 72 7.49 -37.40 -17.31
N ASN A 73 6.82 -38.49 -16.93
CA ASN A 73 5.35 -38.56 -16.99
C ASN A 73 4.70 -37.40 -16.22
N SER A 74 4.00 -36.52 -16.95
CA SER A 74 3.47 -35.26 -16.44
C SER A 74 2.36 -35.46 -15.40
N ASP A 75 1.54 -36.53 -15.52
CA ASP A 75 0.56 -36.91 -14.50
C ASP A 75 1.24 -37.33 -13.18
N LYS A 76 2.28 -38.17 -13.25
CA LYS A 76 3.06 -38.57 -12.06
C LYS A 76 3.78 -37.40 -11.42
N HIS A 77 4.29 -36.48 -12.24
CA HIS A 77 4.91 -35.24 -11.76
C HIS A 77 3.89 -34.40 -10.97
N ALA A 78 2.68 -34.22 -11.50
CA ALA A 78 1.58 -33.55 -10.81
C ALA A 78 1.19 -34.23 -9.48
N GLU A 79 1.14 -35.56 -9.44
CA GLU A 79 0.89 -36.33 -8.22
C GLU A 79 1.98 -36.13 -7.16
N ILE A 80 3.25 -36.10 -7.56
CA ILE A 80 4.39 -35.85 -6.67
C ILE A 80 4.31 -34.44 -6.09
N ILE A 81 4.01 -33.42 -6.91
CA ILE A 81 3.82 -32.05 -6.44
C ILE A 81 2.72 -32.01 -5.39
N ALA A 82 1.53 -32.54 -5.71
CA ALA A 82 0.42 -32.55 -4.78
C ALA A 82 0.78 -33.29 -3.48
N LYS A 83 1.51 -34.41 -3.56
CA LYS A 83 1.97 -35.15 -2.37
C LYS A 83 2.88 -34.30 -1.48
N ASN A 84 3.78 -33.52 -2.06
CA ASN A 84 4.77 -32.71 -1.34
C ASN A 84 4.21 -31.44 -0.70
N ILE A 85 3.05 -30.94 -1.13
CA ILE A 85 2.39 -29.83 -0.44
C ILE A 85 1.91 -30.30 0.93
N ASP A 86 2.49 -29.77 1.99
CA ASP A 86 2.10 -30.09 3.35
C ASP A 86 1.36 -28.94 4.02
N TYR A 87 0.89 -29.21 5.23
CA TYR A 87 0.24 -28.23 6.09
C TYR A 87 1.21 -27.65 7.13
N SER A 88 2.53 -27.83 6.94
CA SER A 88 3.50 -27.24 7.83
C SER A 88 3.50 -25.72 7.64
N LYS A 89 3.82 -25.00 8.73
CA LYS A 89 4.07 -23.55 8.69
C LYS A 89 5.52 -23.24 8.29
N GLN A 90 6.14 -24.16 7.56
CA GLN A 90 7.52 -24.10 7.07
C GLN A 90 7.50 -24.26 5.54
N ASP A 91 8.57 -23.83 4.87
CA ASP A 91 8.85 -24.02 3.45
C ASP A 91 7.79 -23.51 2.44
N ASN A 92 8.27 -22.86 1.36
CA ASN A 92 7.44 -22.33 0.26
C ASN A 92 6.23 -21.53 0.77
N LEU A 93 6.53 -20.54 1.62
CA LEU A 93 5.56 -19.81 2.40
C LEU A 93 5.95 -18.33 2.47
N PHE A 94 4.97 -17.43 2.36
CA PHE A 94 5.13 -16.04 2.76
C PHE A 94 4.52 -15.80 4.14
N GLU A 95 5.25 -15.07 4.98
CA GLU A 95 4.76 -14.54 6.24
C GLU A 95 4.27 -13.11 6.01
N THR A 96 2.97 -12.88 6.18
CA THR A 96 2.36 -11.57 5.91
C THR A 96 2.03 -10.81 7.20
N PHE A 97 2.80 -11.02 8.26
CA PHE A 97 2.58 -10.44 9.59
C PHE A 97 3.90 -9.98 10.18
N ARG A 98 3.84 -9.21 11.26
CA ARG A 98 5.04 -8.82 12.01
C ARG A 98 5.43 -9.95 12.95
N ASP A 99 6.65 -10.44 12.95
CA ASP A 99 7.07 -11.38 13.99
C ASP A 99 7.19 -10.65 15.34
N LEU A 100 6.22 -10.88 16.24
CA LEU A 100 6.09 -10.19 17.52
C LEU A 100 6.09 -11.19 18.66
N THR A 101 6.99 -11.00 19.62
CA THR A 101 7.07 -11.79 20.85
C THR A 101 7.05 -10.89 22.07
N PHE A 102 6.29 -11.28 23.09
CA PHE A 102 6.10 -10.49 24.31
C PHE A 102 6.48 -11.30 25.56
N SER A 103 7.17 -10.66 26.49
CA SER A 103 7.33 -11.18 27.85
C SER A 103 6.12 -10.79 28.71
N GLU A 104 5.87 -11.53 29.78
CA GLU A 104 4.83 -11.20 30.77
C GLU A 104 5.03 -9.80 31.39
N GLU A 105 6.28 -9.33 31.48
CA GLU A 105 6.59 -7.98 31.95
C GLU A 105 6.20 -6.92 30.91
N SER A 106 6.58 -7.12 29.64
CA SER A 106 6.23 -6.19 28.56
C SER A 106 4.72 -6.07 28.35
N LEU A 107 3.96 -7.17 28.56
CA LEU A 107 2.50 -7.13 28.46
C LEU A 107 1.86 -6.22 29.49
N LYS A 108 2.34 -6.26 30.74
CA LYS A 108 1.83 -5.36 31.79
C LYS A 108 2.11 -3.90 31.46
N GLN A 109 3.31 -3.62 30.95
CA GLN A 109 3.67 -2.27 30.49
C GLN A 109 2.71 -1.81 29.39
N TYR A 110 2.49 -2.63 28.36
CA TYR A 110 1.57 -2.29 27.27
C TYR A 110 0.10 -2.17 27.73
N GLU A 111 -0.35 -2.99 28.68
CA GLU A 111 -1.71 -2.90 29.22
C GLU A 111 -1.96 -1.57 29.96
N GLU A 112 -0.93 -0.97 30.56
CA GLU A 112 -0.97 0.32 31.26
C GLU A 112 -0.82 1.53 30.34
N MET A 113 -0.35 1.36 29.09
CA MET A 113 -0.17 2.45 28.13
C MET A 113 -1.50 2.94 27.55
N ASP A 114 -1.52 4.22 27.15
CA ASP A 114 -2.61 4.77 26.34
C ASP A 114 -2.62 4.13 24.94
N ILE A 115 -3.81 3.99 24.37
CA ILE A 115 -4.03 3.37 23.07
C ILE A 115 -3.32 4.15 21.96
N VAL A 116 -3.26 5.48 22.08
CA VAL A 116 -2.61 6.30 21.04
C VAL A 116 -1.09 6.31 21.16
N ASP A 117 -0.53 5.99 22.33
CA ASP A 117 0.92 5.94 22.52
C ASP A 117 1.54 4.74 21.82
N SER A 118 0.83 3.60 21.81
CA SER A 118 1.31 2.40 21.13
C SER A 118 0.18 1.46 20.78
N SER A 119 0.11 1.05 19.51
CA SER A 119 -0.76 -0.05 19.07
C SER A 119 -0.51 -1.38 19.79
N LEU A 120 0.67 -1.56 20.41
CA LEU A 120 0.98 -2.75 21.19
C LEU A 120 0.09 -2.89 22.44
N SER A 121 -0.43 -1.76 22.97
CA SER A 121 -1.34 -1.74 24.11
C SER A 121 -2.62 -2.56 23.93
N THR A 122 -3.06 -2.75 22.68
CA THR A 122 -4.29 -3.46 22.34
C THR A 122 -4.03 -4.77 21.60
N ILE A 123 -2.96 -4.88 20.80
CA ILE A 123 -2.68 -6.12 20.06
C ILE A 123 -1.87 -7.15 20.87
N ALA A 124 -0.97 -6.71 21.76
CA ALA A 124 -0.01 -7.60 22.42
C ALA A 124 -0.68 -8.72 23.24
N PRO A 125 -1.78 -8.49 23.99
CA PRO A 125 -2.45 -9.56 24.73
C PRO A 125 -3.00 -10.68 23.83
N ILE A 126 -3.47 -10.33 22.63
CA ILE A 126 -4.02 -11.28 21.65
C ILE A 126 -2.87 -12.04 20.97
N VAL A 127 -1.85 -11.32 20.51
CA VAL A 127 -0.68 -11.91 19.82
C VAL A 127 0.09 -12.83 20.76
N HIS A 128 0.37 -12.40 22.00
CA HIS A 128 1.01 -13.24 23.00
C HIS A 128 0.25 -14.54 23.24
N TYR A 129 -1.07 -14.44 23.45
CA TYR A 129 -1.88 -15.62 23.72
C TYR A 129 -1.92 -16.58 22.53
N THR A 130 -2.04 -16.07 21.31
CA THR A 130 -2.11 -16.92 20.10
C THR A 130 -0.76 -17.60 19.81
N ASN A 131 0.35 -16.85 19.89
CA ASN A 131 1.70 -17.38 19.63
C ASN A 131 2.11 -18.51 20.60
N GLN A 132 1.60 -18.51 21.84
CA GLN A 132 1.84 -19.60 22.80
C GLN A 132 1.35 -20.97 22.33
N TYR A 133 0.31 -21.01 21.49
CA TYR A 133 -0.36 -22.26 21.09
C TYR A 133 -0.37 -22.50 19.59
N ALA A 134 0.00 -21.50 18.78
CA ALA A 134 0.03 -21.56 17.33
C ALA A 134 1.44 -21.36 16.75
N SER A 135 2.48 -21.69 17.52
CA SER A 135 3.89 -21.51 17.11
C SER A 135 4.20 -22.15 15.75
N LYS A 136 4.93 -21.42 14.91
CA LYS A 136 5.39 -21.85 13.58
C LYS A 136 6.20 -23.16 13.62
N GLU A 137 7.00 -23.36 14.67
CA GLU A 137 7.95 -24.47 14.78
C GLU A 137 7.29 -25.79 15.17
N THR A 138 6.21 -25.74 15.94
CA THR A 138 5.65 -26.92 16.61
C THR A 138 4.23 -27.27 16.18
N THR A 139 3.62 -26.47 15.31
CA THR A 139 2.22 -26.62 14.93
C THR A 139 2.00 -26.65 13.42
N THR A 140 0.86 -27.18 13.00
CA THR A 140 0.48 -27.33 11.59
C THR A 140 -0.91 -26.77 11.32
N MET A 141 -1.15 -26.38 10.07
CA MET A 141 -2.43 -25.85 9.62
C MET A 141 -3.47 -26.96 9.44
N LYS A 142 -4.73 -26.67 9.78
CA LYS A 142 -5.90 -27.52 9.49
C LYS A 142 -6.23 -27.46 8.00
N LYS A 143 -6.22 -26.26 7.44
CA LYS A 143 -6.55 -25.96 6.04
C LYS A 143 -5.56 -24.97 5.45
N ILE A 144 -5.38 -25.05 4.14
CA ILE A 144 -4.71 -24.01 3.35
C ILE A 144 -5.84 -23.24 2.66
N TYR A 145 -6.18 -22.05 3.16
CA TYR A 145 -7.28 -21.26 2.60
C TYR A 145 -6.89 -20.57 1.30
N LYS A 146 -5.63 -20.17 1.17
CA LYS A 146 -5.12 -19.44 0.01
C LYS A 146 -3.86 -20.12 -0.51
N PHE A 147 -3.74 -20.28 -1.82
CA PHE A 147 -2.60 -20.96 -2.42
C PHE A 147 -2.16 -20.28 -3.71
N ILE A 148 -0.85 -20.19 -3.93
CA ILE A 148 -0.25 -19.52 -5.08
C ILE A 148 0.47 -20.54 -5.95
N PHE A 149 0.14 -20.59 -7.24
CA PHE A 149 0.90 -21.33 -8.24
C PHE A 149 1.79 -20.36 -9.01
N MET A 150 3.10 -20.52 -8.87
CA MET A 150 4.10 -19.79 -9.63
C MET A 150 4.58 -20.68 -10.78
N GLY A 151 3.94 -20.55 -11.94
CA GLY A 151 4.10 -21.41 -13.10
C GLY A 151 2.97 -22.42 -13.27
N VAL A 152 2.51 -22.52 -14.52
CA VAL A 152 1.43 -23.41 -14.95
C VAL A 152 1.96 -24.55 -15.82
N GLY A 153 2.85 -24.29 -16.78
CA GLY A 153 3.22 -25.31 -17.76
C GLY A 153 1.97 -25.94 -18.41
N LEU A 154 1.82 -27.26 -18.36
CA LEU A 154 0.60 -27.96 -18.81
C LEU A 154 -0.57 -27.97 -17.80
N GLY A 155 -0.40 -27.46 -16.58
CA GLY A 155 -1.48 -27.22 -15.63
C GLY A 155 -1.95 -28.42 -14.79
N LEU A 156 -1.46 -29.63 -15.04
CA LEU A 156 -1.97 -30.85 -14.38
C LEU A 156 -1.82 -30.83 -12.85
N HIS A 157 -0.76 -30.19 -12.34
CA HIS A 157 -0.56 -30.04 -10.89
C HIS A 157 -1.60 -29.15 -10.24
N LEU A 158 -2.17 -28.16 -10.93
CA LEU A 158 -3.22 -27.29 -10.37
C LEU A 158 -4.40 -28.14 -9.86
N ILE A 159 -4.85 -29.10 -10.67
CA ILE A 159 -5.99 -29.97 -10.33
C ILE A 159 -5.63 -30.90 -9.18
N LYS A 160 -4.48 -31.58 -9.24
CA LYS A 160 -4.05 -32.51 -8.18
C LYS A 160 -3.84 -31.83 -6.83
N VAL A 161 -3.35 -30.59 -6.85
CA VAL A 161 -3.20 -29.79 -5.65
C VAL A 161 -4.57 -29.35 -5.11
N HIS A 162 -5.46 -28.87 -5.99
CA HIS A 162 -6.82 -28.48 -5.63
C HIS A 162 -7.60 -29.62 -4.96
N GLU A 163 -7.57 -30.83 -5.56
CA GLU A 163 -8.16 -32.07 -5.02
C GLU A 163 -7.65 -32.44 -3.63
N LYS A 164 -6.43 -32.00 -3.26
CA LYS A 164 -5.84 -32.27 -1.94
C LYS A 164 -6.21 -31.21 -0.92
N ILE A 165 -6.09 -29.93 -1.27
CA ILE A 165 -6.11 -28.83 -0.28
C ILE A 165 -7.43 -28.08 -0.22
N HIS A 166 -8.22 -28.08 -1.31
CA HIS A 166 -9.48 -27.34 -1.43
C HIS A 166 -9.39 -25.90 -0.91
N ALA A 167 -8.35 -25.17 -1.33
CA ALA A 167 -8.20 -23.76 -0.98
C ALA A 167 -9.37 -22.94 -1.56
N THR A 168 -9.78 -21.90 -0.83
CA THR A 168 -10.88 -21.01 -1.21
C THR A 168 -10.42 -19.90 -2.13
N THR A 169 -9.11 -19.63 -2.24
CA THR A 169 -8.56 -18.65 -3.17
C THR A 169 -7.26 -19.13 -3.80
N TYR A 170 -7.19 -19.09 -5.13
CA TYR A 170 -5.98 -19.39 -5.90
C TYR A 170 -5.45 -18.16 -6.63
N PHE A 171 -4.14 -17.98 -6.59
CA PHE A 171 -3.43 -17.05 -7.48
C PHE A 171 -2.57 -17.88 -8.44
N ILE A 172 -2.84 -17.80 -9.74
CA ILE A 172 -2.22 -18.64 -10.76
C ILE A 172 -1.39 -17.74 -11.68
N VAL A 173 -0.08 -17.97 -11.71
CA VAL A 173 0.88 -17.15 -12.45
C VAL A 173 1.53 -17.97 -13.57
N GLU A 174 1.56 -17.44 -14.78
CA GLU A 174 2.34 -17.97 -15.90
C GLU A 174 2.89 -16.83 -16.76
N ASP A 175 4.19 -16.87 -17.00
CA ASP A 175 4.92 -15.84 -17.75
C ASP A 175 5.01 -16.15 -19.23
N ASP A 176 4.81 -17.39 -19.65
CA ASP A 176 4.78 -17.78 -21.06
C ASP A 176 3.34 -18.03 -21.57
N LEU A 177 2.87 -17.14 -22.44
CA LEU A 177 1.52 -17.23 -23.00
C LEU A 177 1.32 -18.49 -23.86
N GLU A 178 2.36 -18.97 -24.55
CA GLU A 178 2.27 -20.18 -25.37
C GLU A 178 2.17 -21.42 -24.49
N LEU A 179 2.94 -21.51 -23.40
CA LEU A 179 2.81 -22.60 -22.42
C LEU A 179 1.41 -22.62 -21.81
N PHE A 180 0.90 -21.46 -21.37
CA PHE A 180 -0.47 -21.39 -20.87
C PHE A 180 -1.48 -21.82 -21.94
N TYR A 181 -1.32 -21.36 -23.18
CA TYR A 181 -2.19 -21.75 -24.30
C TYR A 181 -2.18 -23.28 -24.53
N LEU A 182 -1.00 -23.91 -24.51
CA LEU A 182 -0.87 -25.37 -24.64
C LEU A 182 -1.54 -26.13 -23.49
N SER A 183 -1.54 -25.57 -22.28
CA SER A 183 -2.22 -26.16 -21.12
C SER A 183 -3.72 -26.37 -21.33
N LEU A 184 -4.37 -25.56 -22.19
CA LEU A 184 -5.81 -25.66 -22.47
C LEU A 184 -6.18 -26.99 -23.15
N TYR A 185 -5.25 -27.65 -23.84
CA TYR A 185 -5.46 -28.97 -24.44
C TYR A 185 -5.39 -30.11 -23.41
N VAL A 186 -4.74 -29.87 -22.27
CA VAL A 186 -4.34 -30.92 -21.33
C VAL A 186 -5.14 -30.84 -20.03
N THR A 187 -5.34 -29.64 -19.48
CA THR A 187 -5.95 -29.41 -18.16
C THR A 187 -7.35 -28.81 -18.27
N ASP A 188 -8.32 -29.37 -17.54
CA ASP A 188 -9.68 -28.82 -17.47
C ASP A 188 -9.79 -27.83 -16.32
N TYR A 189 -9.70 -26.53 -16.63
CA TYR A 189 -9.68 -25.46 -15.62
C TYR A 189 -11.00 -25.31 -14.86
N GLN A 190 -12.11 -25.86 -15.38
CA GLN A 190 -13.39 -25.83 -14.68
C GLN A 190 -13.38 -26.69 -13.42
N LEU A 191 -12.46 -27.67 -13.33
CA LEU A 191 -12.29 -28.53 -12.14
C LEU A 191 -11.73 -27.77 -10.93
N LEU A 192 -11.24 -26.54 -11.11
CA LEU A 192 -10.81 -25.68 -9.99
C LEU A 192 -11.98 -24.89 -9.38
N LYS A 193 -13.15 -24.88 -10.04
CA LYS A 193 -14.28 -24.01 -9.70
C LYS A 193 -15.30 -24.71 -8.80
N ASP A 194 -14.86 -25.11 -7.61
CA ASP A 194 -15.79 -25.46 -6.53
C ASP A 194 -16.63 -24.23 -6.11
N ASP A 195 -17.83 -24.46 -5.56
CA ASP A 195 -18.68 -23.39 -5.05
C ASP A 195 -17.94 -22.53 -4.01
N GLY A 196 -17.84 -21.23 -4.27
CA GLY A 196 -17.17 -20.27 -3.39
C GLY A 196 -15.66 -20.13 -3.58
N VAL A 197 -15.05 -20.85 -4.53
CA VAL A 197 -13.61 -20.66 -4.86
C VAL A 197 -13.42 -19.43 -5.73
N THR A 198 -12.48 -18.58 -5.33
CA THR A 198 -12.01 -17.43 -6.12
C THR A 198 -10.70 -17.76 -6.81
N ILE A 199 -10.60 -17.54 -8.11
CA ILE A 199 -9.38 -17.77 -8.89
C ILE A 199 -8.94 -16.46 -9.54
N ILE A 200 -7.69 -16.07 -9.33
CA ILE A 200 -7.09 -14.89 -9.93
C ILE A 200 -5.97 -15.36 -10.86
N PHE A 201 -6.18 -15.19 -12.17
CA PHE A 201 -5.21 -15.54 -13.20
C PHE A 201 -4.31 -14.37 -13.54
N SER A 202 -3.01 -14.55 -13.42
CA SER A 202 -1.98 -13.64 -13.92
C SER A 202 -1.14 -14.31 -15.01
N ILE A 203 -1.64 -14.22 -16.24
CA ILE A 203 -1.07 -14.88 -17.41
C ILE A 203 -0.53 -13.83 -18.36
N PHE A 204 0.77 -13.90 -18.66
CA PHE A 204 1.47 -12.96 -19.54
C PHE A 204 1.14 -11.50 -19.17
N ASP A 205 1.13 -11.23 -17.87
CA ASP A 205 0.93 -9.88 -17.33
C ASP A 205 2.29 -9.20 -17.20
N ASP A 206 2.31 -7.93 -17.60
CA ASP A 206 3.37 -7.01 -17.21
C ASP A 206 3.38 -6.79 -15.69
N GLU A 207 4.40 -6.09 -15.20
CA GLU A 207 4.57 -5.82 -13.78
C GLU A 207 3.39 -5.05 -13.15
N GLU A 208 2.80 -4.10 -13.86
CA GLU A 208 1.69 -3.28 -13.34
C GLU A 208 0.43 -4.14 -13.15
N ALA A 209 0.06 -4.91 -14.16
CA ALA A 209 -1.07 -5.83 -14.11
C ALA A 209 -0.85 -6.94 -13.06
N PHE A 210 0.38 -7.47 -12.97
CA PHE A 210 0.74 -8.45 -11.96
C PHE A 210 0.57 -7.89 -10.53
N ARG A 211 1.16 -6.72 -10.23
CA ARG A 211 1.03 -6.07 -8.92
C ARG A 211 -0.42 -5.82 -8.55
N TYR A 212 -1.23 -5.30 -9.49
CA TYR A 212 -2.66 -5.08 -9.27
C TYR A 212 -3.38 -6.38 -8.85
N LYS A 213 -3.09 -7.50 -9.53
CA LYS A 213 -3.69 -8.79 -9.21
C LYS A 213 -3.16 -9.39 -7.90
N VAL A 214 -1.90 -9.14 -7.53
CA VAL A 214 -1.38 -9.48 -6.18
C VAL A 214 -2.16 -8.73 -5.11
N TYR A 215 -2.38 -7.42 -5.25
CA TYR A 215 -3.22 -6.66 -4.31
C TYR A 215 -4.66 -7.17 -4.27
N SER A 216 -5.24 -7.54 -5.42
CA SER A 216 -6.56 -8.17 -5.47
C SER A 216 -6.56 -9.50 -4.70
N PHE A 217 -5.54 -10.33 -4.87
CA PHE A 217 -5.41 -11.58 -4.15
C PHE A 217 -5.31 -11.35 -2.65
N LEU A 218 -4.45 -10.43 -2.19
CA LEU A 218 -4.29 -10.12 -0.76
C LEU A 218 -5.57 -9.55 -0.14
N ARG A 219 -6.35 -8.75 -0.88
CA ARG A 219 -7.63 -8.19 -0.43
C ARG A 219 -8.78 -9.19 -0.40
N THR A 220 -8.72 -10.28 -1.15
CA THR A 220 -9.70 -11.36 -1.06
C THR A 220 -9.49 -12.16 0.22
N MET A 221 -10.45 -12.09 1.15
CA MET A 221 -10.41 -12.75 2.46
C MET A 221 -9.09 -12.52 3.22
N PRO A 222 -8.76 -11.27 3.60
CA PRO A 222 -7.43 -10.90 4.09
C PRO A 222 -7.08 -11.55 5.44
N VAL A 223 -8.09 -11.98 6.22
CA VAL A 223 -7.90 -12.69 7.49
C VAL A 223 -7.13 -14.01 7.33
N TYR A 224 -7.08 -14.58 6.12
CA TYR A 224 -6.35 -15.80 5.81
C TYR A 224 -4.95 -15.56 5.23
N ASN A 225 -4.43 -14.34 5.31
CA ASN A 225 -3.12 -14.03 4.74
C ASN A 225 -1.94 -14.45 5.61
N HIS A 226 -2.13 -14.74 6.91
CA HIS A 226 -1.02 -14.94 7.86
C HIS A 226 0.12 -15.81 7.31
N TYR A 227 -0.22 -16.99 6.78
CA TYR A 227 0.68 -17.88 6.07
C TYR A 227 0.15 -18.15 4.65
N LEU A 228 0.82 -17.63 3.62
CA LEU A 228 0.48 -17.88 2.22
C LEU A 228 1.43 -18.93 1.62
N LYS A 229 0.95 -20.18 1.47
CA LYS A 229 1.73 -21.24 0.81
C LYS A 229 1.73 -21.03 -0.71
N TYR A 230 2.86 -21.35 -1.32
CA TYR A 230 3.02 -21.30 -2.76
C TYR A 230 3.73 -22.54 -3.31
N PHE A 231 3.62 -22.75 -4.62
CA PHE A 231 4.39 -23.74 -5.36
C PHE A 231 5.18 -23.05 -6.48
N PRO A 232 6.52 -23.09 -6.45
CA PRO A 232 7.35 -22.63 -7.56
C PRO A 232 7.63 -23.76 -8.55
N LEU A 233 7.13 -23.63 -9.78
CA LEU A 233 7.54 -24.48 -10.89
C LEU A 233 8.95 -24.06 -11.33
N LEU A 234 9.89 -25.00 -11.39
CA LEU A 234 11.32 -24.73 -11.65
C LEU A 234 11.59 -23.99 -12.98
N SER A 235 10.69 -24.09 -13.95
CA SER A 235 10.81 -23.41 -15.25
C SER A 235 10.32 -21.96 -15.22
N HIS A 236 9.72 -21.49 -14.13
CA HIS A 236 9.12 -20.17 -14.03
C HIS A 236 10.12 -19.15 -13.47
N SER A 237 10.05 -17.91 -13.97
CA SER A 237 10.88 -16.81 -13.47
C SER A 237 10.61 -16.53 -12.00
N THR A 238 11.66 -16.15 -11.28
CA THR A 238 11.60 -15.79 -9.86
C THR A 238 11.38 -14.29 -9.65
N GLU A 239 11.42 -13.47 -10.71
CA GLU A 239 11.20 -12.02 -10.62
C GLU A 239 9.82 -11.66 -10.07
N LYS A 240 8.77 -12.39 -10.48
CA LYS A 240 7.43 -12.21 -9.93
C LYS A 240 7.29 -12.63 -8.46
N LEU A 241 8.15 -13.53 -7.95
CA LEU A 241 8.23 -13.80 -6.51
C LEU A 241 8.71 -12.56 -5.75
N LYS A 242 9.76 -11.88 -6.24
CA LYS A 242 10.27 -10.64 -5.63
C LYS A 242 9.21 -9.54 -5.61
N ILE A 243 8.49 -9.37 -6.72
CA ILE A 243 7.39 -8.40 -6.82
C ILE A 243 6.26 -8.73 -5.83
N MET A 244 5.90 -10.01 -5.70
CA MET A 244 4.87 -10.45 -4.75
C MET A 244 5.30 -10.21 -3.30
N HIS A 245 6.54 -10.56 -2.95
CA HIS A 245 7.08 -10.30 -1.62
C HIS A 245 7.13 -8.79 -1.31
N SER A 246 7.55 -7.97 -2.29
CA SER A 246 7.50 -6.50 -2.22
C SER A 246 6.07 -5.99 -1.97
N ALA A 247 5.06 -6.54 -2.63
CA ALA A 247 3.66 -6.14 -2.42
C ALA A 247 3.11 -6.58 -1.05
N ILE A 248 3.54 -7.74 -0.54
CA ILE A 248 3.18 -8.26 0.79
C ILE A 248 3.73 -7.34 1.90
N ILE A 249 5.02 -7.00 1.87
CA ILE A 249 5.60 -6.13 2.91
C ILE A 249 5.08 -4.69 2.82
N SER A 250 4.51 -4.32 1.67
CA SER A 250 3.93 -3.00 1.44
C SER A 250 2.47 -2.87 1.91
N GLN A 251 1.87 -3.89 2.54
CA GLN A 251 0.50 -3.78 3.06
C GLN A 251 0.40 -2.76 4.21
N ASP A 252 -0.70 -1.98 4.26
CA ASP A 252 -0.82 -0.85 5.18
C ASP A 252 -0.77 -1.24 6.66
N TYR A 253 -1.40 -2.36 7.05
CA TYR A 253 -1.38 -2.84 8.44
C TYR A 253 0.01 -3.29 8.93
N LEU A 254 0.97 -3.50 8.02
CA LEU A 254 2.36 -3.78 8.36
C LEU A 254 3.19 -2.51 8.56
N LYS A 255 2.73 -1.37 8.05
CA LYS A 255 3.44 -0.09 8.08
C LYS A 255 2.84 0.87 9.11
N PHE A 256 1.52 1.00 9.09
CA PHE A 256 0.77 1.98 9.87
C PHE A 256 0.05 1.30 11.03
N PRO A 257 0.39 1.63 12.29
CA PRO A 257 -0.34 1.12 13.43
C PRO A 257 -1.70 1.84 13.55
N HIS A 258 -2.74 1.12 13.98
CA HIS A 258 -4.06 1.71 14.23
C HIS A 258 -4.02 2.87 15.24
N SER A 259 -3.06 2.90 16.16
CA SER A 259 -2.87 4.02 17.11
C SER A 259 -2.46 5.32 16.41
N ALA A 260 -1.59 5.24 15.39
CA ALA A 260 -1.22 6.42 14.59
C ALA A 260 -2.41 6.88 13.74
N VAL A 261 -3.17 5.95 13.16
CA VAL A 261 -4.37 6.28 12.39
C VAL A 261 -5.46 6.90 13.27
N MET A 262 -5.60 6.45 14.52
CA MET A 262 -6.45 7.11 15.52
C MET A 262 -6.05 8.59 15.67
N GLN A 263 -4.77 8.88 15.90
CA GLN A 263 -4.29 10.26 16.01
C GLN A 263 -4.54 11.09 14.74
N VAL A 264 -4.42 10.48 13.56
CA VAL A 264 -4.71 11.16 12.27
C VAL A 264 -6.13 11.72 12.22
N TYR A 265 -7.11 11.00 12.78
CA TYR A 265 -8.51 11.44 12.81
C TYR A 265 -8.86 12.35 14.00
N LEU A 266 -8.16 12.21 15.13
CA LEU A 266 -8.48 12.97 16.34
C LEU A 266 -7.76 14.34 16.42
N ARG A 267 -6.51 14.42 15.99
CA ARG A 267 -5.70 15.65 16.07
C ARG A 267 -6.29 16.86 15.33
N PRO A 268 -6.98 16.73 14.18
CA PRO A 268 -7.67 17.86 13.57
C PRO A 268 -8.64 18.57 14.51
N LEU A 269 -9.29 17.83 15.42
CA LEU A 269 -10.23 18.38 16.40
C LEU A 269 -9.49 19.18 17.49
N GLU A 270 -8.27 18.77 17.86
CA GLU A 270 -7.41 19.53 18.76
C GLU A 270 -7.00 20.86 18.13
N TYR A 271 -6.60 20.85 16.86
CA TYR A 271 -6.29 22.07 16.12
C TYR A 271 -7.49 23.05 16.04
N LEU A 272 -8.71 22.54 15.87
CA LEU A 272 -9.93 23.36 15.91
C LEU A 272 -10.16 23.95 17.30
N LYS A 273 -10.03 23.13 18.35
CA LYS A 273 -10.14 23.59 19.74
C LYS A 273 -9.14 24.70 20.06
N GLU A 274 -7.92 24.59 19.53
CA GLU A 274 -6.87 25.58 19.67
C GLU A 274 -6.99 26.76 18.68
N GLN A 275 -8.07 26.86 17.89
CA GLN A 275 -8.32 27.99 16.96
C GLN A 275 -7.23 28.14 15.88
N TYR A 276 -6.75 27.03 15.32
CA TYR A 276 -5.93 27.07 14.10
C TYR A 276 -6.81 27.26 12.85
N LYS A 277 -6.26 27.94 11.84
CA LYS A 277 -6.97 28.20 10.58
C LYS A 277 -6.96 26.95 9.73
N PHE A 278 -8.13 26.36 9.50
CA PHE A 278 -8.30 25.34 8.47
C PHE A 278 -8.45 26.02 7.11
N VAL A 279 -7.77 25.54 6.08
CA VAL A 279 -7.83 26.09 4.73
C VAL A 279 -8.54 25.15 3.76
N SER A 280 -9.42 25.72 2.94
CA SER A 280 -10.08 25.03 1.85
C SER A 280 -9.13 24.91 0.66
N ILE A 281 -8.56 23.73 0.45
CA ILE A 281 -7.77 23.46 -0.77
C ILE A 281 -8.63 23.58 -2.04
N ASN A 282 -9.93 23.28 -1.95
CA ASN A 282 -10.92 23.55 -3.00
C ASN A 282 -11.04 25.05 -3.32
N GLY A 283 -10.96 25.91 -2.29
CA GLY A 283 -10.90 27.36 -2.44
C GLY A 283 -9.62 27.80 -3.13
N LEU A 284 -8.47 27.26 -2.71
CA LEU A 284 -7.16 27.56 -3.28
C LEU A 284 -7.01 27.12 -4.75
N LYS A 285 -7.72 26.08 -5.18
CA LYS A 285 -7.74 25.60 -6.57
C LYS A 285 -8.04 26.68 -7.61
N LYS A 286 -8.80 27.72 -7.24
CA LYS A 286 -9.18 28.83 -8.13
C LYS A 286 -8.31 30.06 -7.97
N ALA A 287 -7.30 30.03 -7.10
CA ALA A 287 -6.45 31.19 -6.85
C ALA A 287 -5.53 31.45 -8.03
N SER A 288 -5.75 32.61 -8.69
CA SER A 288 -5.01 33.02 -9.90
C SER A 288 -3.49 33.08 -9.72
N ILE A 289 -3.02 33.25 -8.48
CA ILE A 289 -1.59 33.33 -8.15
C ILE A 289 -0.83 32.05 -8.51
N PHE A 290 -1.48 30.88 -8.38
CA PHE A 290 -0.87 29.60 -8.75
C PHE A 290 -0.96 29.33 -10.25
N HIS A 291 -1.98 29.88 -10.94
CA HIS A 291 -2.21 29.61 -12.37
C HIS A 291 -1.27 30.43 -13.27
N THR A 292 -0.82 31.59 -12.78
CA THR A 292 -0.07 32.58 -13.57
C THR A 292 1.43 32.54 -13.35
N ASN A 293 1.89 31.90 -12.27
CA ASN A 293 3.31 31.84 -11.91
C ASN A 293 3.81 30.39 -11.91
N PRO A 294 5.04 30.13 -12.36
CA PRO A 294 5.63 28.81 -12.30
C PRO A 294 5.94 28.42 -10.85
N ILE A 295 5.74 27.14 -10.53
CA ILE A 295 5.99 26.59 -9.19
C ILE A 295 7.24 25.72 -9.21
N LEU A 296 8.15 25.93 -8.26
CA LEU A 296 9.29 25.05 -7.99
C LEU A 296 9.03 24.32 -6.67
N VAL A 297 8.84 23.01 -6.76
CA VAL A 297 8.66 22.10 -5.63
C VAL A 297 10.03 21.52 -5.24
N LEU A 298 10.44 21.76 -4.00
CA LEU A 298 11.71 21.33 -3.43
C LEU A 298 11.49 20.23 -2.39
N GLY A 299 11.93 19.01 -2.73
CA GLY A 299 11.96 17.86 -1.84
C GLY A 299 13.24 17.79 -0.99
N ALA A 300 13.49 16.63 -0.37
CA ALA A 300 14.65 16.38 0.50
C ALA A 300 15.58 15.27 -0.04
N GLY A 301 15.54 15.02 -1.35
CA GLY A 301 16.43 14.09 -2.03
C GLY A 301 17.83 14.68 -2.32
N PRO A 302 18.88 13.85 -2.43
CA PRO A 302 20.24 14.27 -2.78
C PRO A 302 20.36 15.20 -3.99
N SER A 303 19.49 15.08 -4.99
CA SER A 303 19.53 15.94 -6.19
C SER A 303 19.37 17.43 -5.87
N LEU A 304 18.64 17.80 -4.81
CA LEU A 304 18.52 19.20 -4.38
C LEU A 304 19.88 19.77 -3.94
N GLN A 305 20.72 18.98 -3.27
CA GLN A 305 22.03 19.43 -2.86
C GLN A 305 22.98 19.61 -4.05
N LYS A 306 22.88 18.74 -5.07
CA LYS A 306 23.66 18.88 -6.32
C LYS A 306 23.33 20.21 -7.03
N ASP A 307 22.05 20.58 -7.04
CA ASP A 307 21.54 21.73 -7.79
C ASP A 307 21.20 22.97 -6.93
N ILE A 308 21.70 23.04 -5.69
CA ILE A 308 21.32 24.12 -4.76
C ILE A 308 21.74 25.51 -5.25
N GLU A 309 22.87 25.63 -5.95
CA GLU A 309 23.32 26.90 -6.54
C GLU A 309 22.43 27.33 -7.72
N TRP A 310 21.87 26.38 -8.47
CA TRP A 310 20.87 26.69 -9.50
C TRP A 310 19.59 27.25 -8.86
N VAL A 311 19.12 26.66 -7.76
CA VAL A 311 17.96 27.17 -7.00
C VAL A 311 18.26 28.58 -6.49
N LYS A 312 19.43 28.80 -5.91
CA LYS A 312 19.84 30.11 -5.36
C LYS A 312 19.88 31.21 -6.41
N LYS A 313 20.34 30.89 -7.62
CA LYS A 313 20.37 31.82 -8.78
C LYS A 313 18.96 32.13 -9.31
N ASN A 314 18.06 31.15 -9.28
CA ASN A 314 16.77 31.24 -9.99
C ASN A 314 15.53 31.33 -9.06
N LYS A 315 15.72 31.43 -7.73
CA LYS A 315 14.60 31.50 -6.77
C LYS A 315 13.61 32.64 -6.98
N GLY A 316 14.04 33.71 -7.67
CA GLY A 316 13.22 34.88 -7.96
C GLY A 316 12.15 34.63 -9.02
N GLN A 317 12.25 33.57 -9.82
CA GLN A 317 11.36 33.29 -10.95
C GLN A 317 10.16 32.40 -10.59
N PHE A 318 10.20 31.75 -9.42
CA PHE A 318 9.22 30.71 -9.04
C PHE A 318 8.48 31.07 -7.76
N ILE A 319 7.27 30.54 -7.60
CA ILE A 319 6.71 30.27 -6.27
C ILE A 319 7.40 29.00 -5.76
N ILE A 320 8.11 29.09 -4.65
CA ILE A 320 8.86 27.96 -4.06
C ILE A 320 8.00 27.29 -3.00
N ILE A 321 7.67 26.03 -3.25
CA ILE A 321 7.06 25.13 -2.27
C ILE A 321 8.15 24.19 -1.78
N ALA A 322 8.43 24.15 -0.49
CA ALA A 322 9.47 23.28 0.06
C ALA A 322 8.91 22.33 1.13
N VAL A 323 9.40 21.09 1.13
CA VAL A 323 9.15 20.16 2.22
C VAL A 323 9.96 20.59 3.45
N SER A 324 9.41 20.40 4.64
CA SER A 324 10.05 20.86 5.87
C SER A 324 11.44 20.27 6.12
N ALA A 325 11.71 19.06 5.60
CA ALA A 325 13.01 18.41 5.78
C ALA A 325 14.14 19.05 4.95
N ALA A 326 13.82 19.91 3.99
CA ALA A 326 14.82 20.67 3.22
C ALA A 326 15.24 21.98 3.90
N LEU A 327 14.53 22.43 4.96
CA LEU A 327 14.68 23.77 5.51
C LEU A 327 16.11 24.10 5.97
N GLY A 328 16.80 23.15 6.61
CA GLY A 328 18.19 23.37 7.04
C GLY A 328 19.15 23.64 5.87
N LEU A 329 18.99 22.92 4.74
CA LEU A 329 19.78 23.17 3.53
C LEU A 329 19.42 24.53 2.90
N LEU A 330 18.14 24.87 2.87
CA LEU A 330 17.64 26.10 2.28
C LEU A 330 18.11 27.34 3.07
N GLU A 331 18.00 27.31 4.40
CA GLU A 331 18.49 28.38 5.29
C GLU A 331 20.00 28.60 5.10
N LYS A 332 20.80 27.53 5.12
CA LYS A 332 22.26 27.59 4.92
C LYS A 332 22.65 28.26 3.59
N ASN A 333 21.79 28.17 2.58
CA ASN A 333 21.99 28.78 1.26
C ASN A 333 21.21 30.09 1.06
N ASN A 334 20.61 30.63 2.12
CA ASN A 334 19.81 31.85 2.11
C ASN A 334 18.65 31.78 1.11
N ILE A 335 17.99 30.63 1.02
CA ILE A 335 16.81 30.39 0.19
C ILE A 335 15.59 30.33 1.10
N LYS A 336 14.69 31.31 0.98
CA LYS A 336 13.42 31.32 1.72
C LYS A 336 12.33 30.74 0.80
N PRO A 337 11.68 29.62 1.17
CA PRO A 337 10.51 29.12 0.45
C PRO A 337 9.31 30.06 0.66
N ASP A 338 8.41 30.10 -0.31
CA ASP A 338 7.17 30.89 -0.20
C ASP A 338 6.09 30.10 0.56
N ILE A 339 6.07 28.77 0.40
CA ILE A 339 5.19 27.84 1.12
C ILE A 339 6.02 26.68 1.67
N ILE A 340 5.83 26.36 2.96
CA ILE A 340 6.45 25.22 3.65
C ILE A 340 5.37 24.17 3.88
N ILE A 341 5.63 22.93 3.47
CA ILE A 341 4.70 21.81 3.65
C ILE A 341 5.28 20.80 4.64
N HIS A 342 4.41 20.32 5.52
CA HIS A 342 4.70 19.25 6.46
C HIS A 342 3.50 18.31 6.61
N VAL A 343 3.76 17.01 6.74
CA VAL A 343 2.70 15.98 6.85
C VAL A 343 3.02 14.89 7.86
N ASP A 344 4.04 15.03 8.72
CA ASP A 344 4.37 13.98 9.69
C ASP A 344 3.65 14.22 11.02
N GLY A 345 3.03 13.16 11.54
CA GLY A 345 2.22 13.20 12.76
C GLY A 345 2.93 12.70 14.02
N PHE A 346 4.25 12.58 14.03
CA PHE A 346 4.99 11.94 15.10
C PHE A 346 6.16 12.80 15.59
N GLU A 347 6.53 12.65 16.86
CA GLU A 347 7.58 13.43 17.53
C GLU A 347 8.92 13.38 16.80
N ALA A 348 9.30 12.23 16.23
CA ALA A 348 10.56 12.08 15.51
C ALA A 348 10.71 13.04 14.31
N SER A 349 9.61 13.62 13.81
CA SER A 349 9.64 14.65 12.75
C SER A 349 10.33 15.95 13.19
N MET A 350 10.46 16.20 14.50
CA MET A 350 11.20 17.35 15.05
C MET A 350 12.65 17.39 14.58
N LYS A 351 13.24 16.24 14.19
CA LYS A 351 14.57 16.18 13.60
C LYS A 351 14.74 17.06 12.35
N HIS A 352 13.66 17.30 11.60
CA HIS A 352 13.71 18.19 10.43
C HIS A 352 14.05 19.65 10.80
N LEU A 353 13.84 20.06 12.05
CA LEU A 353 14.15 21.39 12.55
C LEU A 353 15.52 21.47 13.25
N GLU A 354 16.15 20.35 13.62
CA GLU A 354 17.44 20.35 14.33
C GLU A 354 18.57 21.04 13.56
N LYS A 355 18.52 20.99 12.22
CA LYS A 355 19.50 21.65 11.34
C LYS A 355 19.11 23.08 10.94
N VAL A 356 17.99 23.60 11.44
CA VAL A 356 17.57 24.99 11.24
C VAL A 356 18.12 25.84 12.39
N SER A 357 18.92 26.85 12.06
CA SER A 357 19.59 27.72 13.04
C SER A 357 18.68 28.83 13.56
N SER A 358 17.80 29.38 12.71
CA SER A 358 16.82 30.40 13.06
C SER A 358 15.50 30.12 12.36
N ILE A 359 14.49 29.71 13.12
CA ILE A 359 13.15 29.47 12.58
C ILE A 359 12.52 30.77 12.04
N GLU A 360 12.91 31.92 12.60
CA GLU A 360 12.46 33.26 12.20
C GLU A 360 12.87 33.62 10.77
N PHE A 361 13.88 32.95 10.21
CA PHE A 361 14.23 33.07 8.79
C PHE A 361 13.01 32.79 7.88
N PHE A 362 12.10 31.92 8.34
CA PHE A 362 10.89 31.50 7.63
C PHE A 362 9.62 32.29 8.02
N ASP A 363 9.75 33.39 8.76
CA ASP A 363 8.60 34.21 9.19
C ASP A 363 7.81 34.84 8.03
N GLU A 364 8.41 34.93 6.85
CA GLU A 364 7.77 35.42 5.61
C GLU A 364 7.47 34.25 4.65
N SER A 365 7.13 33.09 5.21
CA SER A 365 6.64 31.92 4.48
C SER A 365 5.23 31.57 4.98
N ILE A 366 4.40 31.02 4.10
CA ILE A 366 3.16 30.36 4.49
C ILE A 366 3.50 28.95 4.97
N THR A 367 3.01 28.54 6.14
CA THR A 367 3.09 27.14 6.57
C THR A 367 1.77 26.44 6.28
N LEU A 368 1.83 25.43 5.43
CA LEU A 368 0.68 24.62 5.03
C LEU A 368 0.86 23.20 5.56
N PHE A 369 0.25 22.92 6.69
CA PHE A 369 0.48 21.69 7.46
C PHE A 369 -0.73 20.75 7.39
N ALA A 370 -0.47 19.45 7.31
CA ALA A 370 -1.52 18.44 7.39
C ALA A 370 -2.27 18.55 8.72
N SER A 371 -3.56 18.25 8.71
CA SER A 371 -4.44 18.28 9.89
C SER A 371 -4.05 17.35 11.03
N PHE A 372 -3.07 16.47 10.79
CA PHE A 372 -2.49 15.59 11.79
C PHE A 372 -1.00 15.86 12.03
N THR A 373 -0.45 17.00 11.62
CA THR A 373 0.93 17.40 11.94
C THR A 373 1.19 17.32 13.44
N TYR A 374 2.37 16.87 13.87
CA TYR A 374 2.73 16.83 15.29
C TYR A 374 2.63 18.24 15.94
N PRO A 375 1.92 18.43 17.06
CA PRO A 375 1.61 19.77 17.58
C PRO A 375 2.85 20.63 17.88
N GLU A 376 3.88 20.07 18.50
CA GLU A 376 5.11 20.78 18.85
C GLU A 376 5.89 21.20 17.61
N PHE A 377 5.80 20.42 16.52
CA PHE A 377 6.34 20.81 15.22
C PHE A 377 5.61 22.05 14.68
N ALA A 378 4.27 22.06 14.74
CA ALA A 378 3.49 23.21 14.34
C ALA A 378 3.82 24.45 15.18
N GLN A 379 3.87 24.30 16.50
CA GLN A 379 4.14 25.39 17.46
C GLN A 379 5.50 26.06 17.28
N ALA A 380 6.46 25.42 16.59
CA ALA A 380 7.74 26.05 16.24
C ALA A 380 7.58 27.22 15.24
N PHE A 381 6.49 27.29 14.49
CA PHE A 381 6.24 28.31 13.47
C PHE A 381 5.21 29.35 13.93
N LYS A 382 5.25 30.54 13.31
CA LYS A 382 4.27 31.60 13.56
C LYS A 382 2.85 31.17 13.16
N LYS A 383 1.98 31.01 14.17
CA LYS A 383 0.56 30.69 13.99
C LYS A 383 -0.19 31.62 13.03
N GLU A 384 0.21 32.90 12.97
CA GLU A 384 -0.42 33.90 12.10
C GLU A 384 -0.35 33.59 10.60
N ASN A 385 0.68 32.85 10.17
CA ASN A 385 0.94 32.46 8.78
C ASN A 385 0.69 30.96 8.53
N MET A 386 0.09 30.28 9.50
CA MET A 386 -0.12 28.84 9.48
C MET A 386 -1.54 28.49 9.10
N TYR A 387 -1.64 27.52 8.20
CA TYR A 387 -2.88 27.01 7.66
C TYR A 387 -2.86 25.50 7.67
N ILE A 388 -3.93 24.91 8.20
CA ILE A 388 -4.12 23.48 8.33
C ILE A 388 -4.99 22.99 7.19
N PHE A 389 -4.50 22.08 6.36
CA PHE A 389 -5.32 21.43 5.34
C PHE A 389 -5.74 20.04 5.79
N GLN A 390 -6.89 19.59 5.30
CA GLN A 390 -7.44 18.29 5.65
C GLN A 390 -6.68 17.17 4.95
N ALA A 391 -5.94 16.40 5.73
CA ALA A 391 -5.25 15.21 5.28
C ALA A 391 -5.83 13.99 5.98
N ALA A 392 -6.35 13.04 5.19
CA ALA A 392 -7.15 11.87 5.60
C ALA A 392 -8.50 12.18 6.28
N ALA A 393 -8.52 12.92 7.40
CA ALA A 393 -9.75 13.27 8.12
C ALA A 393 -10.54 14.36 7.39
N SER A 394 -11.86 14.20 7.33
CA SER A 394 -12.79 15.16 6.70
C SER A 394 -13.65 15.80 7.79
N ILE A 395 -13.24 16.96 8.31
CA ILE A 395 -13.95 17.66 9.40
C ILE A 395 -14.76 18.85 8.87
N LYS A 396 -14.20 19.57 7.90
CA LYS A 396 -14.74 20.75 7.23
C LYS A 396 -15.39 20.36 5.91
N LYS A 397 -16.65 20.74 5.71
CA LYS A 397 -17.40 20.44 4.47
C LYS A 397 -16.90 21.30 3.33
N ASN A 398 -16.84 20.71 2.14
CA ASN A 398 -16.40 21.36 0.89
C ASN A 398 -14.96 21.91 0.87
N TYR A 399 -14.13 21.62 1.88
CA TYR A 399 -12.74 22.09 1.92
C TYR A 399 -11.83 21.31 0.98
N GLY A 400 -12.26 20.11 0.57
CA GLY A 400 -11.40 19.13 -0.07
C GLY A 400 -10.56 18.41 0.98
N HIS A 401 -10.17 17.18 0.66
CA HIS A 401 -9.23 16.41 1.45
C HIS A 401 -8.26 15.73 0.49
N ILE A 402 -7.01 15.58 0.92
CA ILE A 402 -6.00 14.91 0.12
C ILE A 402 -5.03 14.19 1.04
N THR A 403 -4.68 12.96 0.69
CA THR A 403 -3.72 12.15 1.44
C THR A 403 -2.63 11.67 0.50
N ALA A 404 -1.42 11.54 1.03
CA ALA A 404 -0.28 10.98 0.33
C ALA A 404 0.66 10.33 1.34
N SER A 405 1.38 9.29 0.94
CA SER A 405 2.25 8.52 1.84
C SER A 405 3.48 9.29 2.35
N ASN A 406 3.89 10.38 1.70
CA ASN A 406 4.99 11.23 2.16
C ASN A 406 4.86 12.69 1.71
N VAL A 407 5.63 13.56 2.38
CA VAL A 407 5.63 15.02 2.18
C VAL A 407 6.01 15.44 0.76
N GLY A 408 6.89 14.68 0.10
CA GLY A 408 7.33 14.95 -1.27
C GLY A 408 6.18 14.79 -2.27
N ILE A 409 5.47 13.66 -2.20
CA ILE A 409 4.26 13.41 -2.99
C ILE A 409 3.22 14.48 -2.70
N MET A 410 2.95 14.75 -1.42
CA MET A 410 1.94 15.75 -1.03
C MET A 410 2.25 17.12 -1.65
N SER A 411 3.49 17.57 -1.58
CA SER A 411 3.90 18.87 -2.12
C SER A 411 3.71 18.98 -3.64
N TYR A 412 4.08 17.94 -4.38
CA TYR A 412 3.87 17.87 -5.82
C TYR A 412 2.37 17.83 -6.17
N VAL A 413 1.60 16.98 -5.50
CA VAL A 413 0.18 16.82 -5.76
C VAL A 413 -0.59 18.10 -5.41
N LEU A 414 -0.27 18.80 -4.32
CA LEU A 414 -0.88 20.09 -3.98
C LEU A 414 -0.59 21.14 -5.04
N SER A 415 0.61 21.17 -5.63
CA SER A 415 0.92 22.10 -6.73
C SER A 415 0.03 21.89 -7.96
N ILE A 416 -0.23 20.62 -8.31
CA ILE A 416 -1.19 20.26 -9.37
C ILE A 416 -2.61 20.68 -8.95
N TYR A 417 -2.99 20.36 -7.71
CA TYR A 417 -4.33 20.62 -7.18
C TYR A 417 -4.68 22.11 -7.18
N PHE A 418 -3.71 22.97 -6.84
CA PHE A 418 -3.84 24.43 -6.88
C PHE A 418 -3.97 25.00 -8.30
N GLY A 419 -3.83 24.17 -9.33
CA GLY A 419 -4.04 24.55 -10.73
C GLY A 419 -2.81 25.14 -11.40
N ALA A 420 -1.62 24.88 -10.86
CA ALA A 420 -0.37 25.36 -11.45
C ALA A 420 -0.21 24.85 -12.88
N LYS A 421 0.21 25.76 -13.78
CA LYS A 421 0.38 25.47 -15.22
C LYS A 421 1.77 24.94 -15.54
N GLN A 422 2.79 25.48 -14.87
CA GLN A 422 4.17 25.04 -14.99
C GLN A 422 4.68 24.63 -13.60
N ILE A 423 5.02 23.36 -13.44
CA ILE A 423 5.50 22.77 -12.18
C ILE A 423 6.89 22.19 -12.43
N TYR A 424 7.85 22.56 -11.61
CA TYR A 424 9.22 22.05 -11.66
C TYR A 424 9.51 21.34 -10.34
N THR A 425 10.00 20.10 -10.38
CA THR A 425 10.32 19.32 -9.17
C THR A 425 11.81 19.07 -9.06
N LEU A 426 12.38 19.33 -7.90
CA LEU A 426 13.79 19.05 -7.60
C LEU A 426 13.90 18.48 -6.18
N GLY A 427 14.74 17.45 -5.98
CA GLY A 427 14.85 16.75 -4.70
C GLY A 427 13.67 15.80 -4.42
N LEU A 428 12.84 15.46 -5.43
CA LEU A 428 11.82 14.42 -5.34
C LEU A 428 12.35 13.13 -5.97
N ASP A 429 13.47 12.64 -5.44
CA ASP A 429 14.28 11.62 -6.12
C ASP A 429 13.57 10.27 -6.18
N MET A 430 12.86 9.86 -5.12
CA MET A 430 12.16 8.56 -5.05
C MET A 430 13.04 7.38 -5.51
N ALA A 431 14.33 7.47 -5.21
CA ALA A 431 15.38 6.55 -5.62
C ALA A 431 16.58 6.76 -4.70
N LEU A 432 17.52 5.83 -4.77
CA LEU A 432 18.84 5.99 -4.17
C LEU A 432 19.71 6.79 -5.13
N ASP A 433 20.59 7.63 -4.58
CA ASP A 433 21.62 8.26 -5.38
C ASP A 433 22.50 7.19 -6.05
N ALA A 434 22.62 7.23 -7.37
CA ALA A 434 23.25 6.16 -8.16
C ALA A 434 24.77 6.03 -7.92
N GLU A 435 25.42 7.03 -7.31
CA GLU A 435 26.85 6.99 -6.99
C GLU A 435 27.11 6.55 -5.54
N THR A 436 26.28 7.02 -4.61
CA THR A 436 26.53 6.93 -3.17
C THR A 436 25.56 6.01 -2.43
N GLY A 437 24.45 5.62 -3.05
CA GLY A 437 23.38 4.85 -2.42
C GLY A 437 22.58 5.62 -1.38
N GLN A 438 22.73 6.95 -1.30
CA GLN A 438 22.02 7.78 -0.32
C GLN A 438 20.52 7.86 -0.61
N THR A 439 19.69 7.74 0.42
CA THR A 439 18.22 7.81 0.32
C THR A 439 17.68 9.24 0.36
N HIS A 440 18.29 10.12 1.17
CA HIS A 440 17.84 11.48 1.45
C HIS A 440 19.04 12.39 1.73
N LEU A 441 18.80 13.70 1.83
CA LEU A 441 19.78 14.68 2.32
C LEU A 441 20.27 14.35 3.73
N GLU A 442 21.53 14.71 4.00
CA GLU A 442 22.14 14.53 5.31
C GLU A 442 21.34 15.28 6.40
N GLY A 443 20.85 14.57 7.41
CA GLY A 443 20.04 15.12 8.50
C GLY A 443 18.53 14.93 8.34
N HIS A 444 18.07 14.37 7.23
CA HIS A 444 16.70 13.84 7.14
C HIS A 444 16.52 12.68 8.15
N LEU A 445 15.33 12.56 8.75
CA LEU A 445 15.03 11.52 9.77
C LEU A 445 15.36 10.10 9.27
N HIS A 446 15.11 9.85 7.98
CA HIS A 446 15.32 8.56 7.31
C HIS A 446 16.57 8.51 6.42
N SER A 447 17.52 9.42 6.59
CA SER A 447 18.77 9.43 5.81
C SER A 447 19.61 8.17 6.08
N LYS A 448 19.88 7.39 5.03
CA LYS A 448 20.75 6.19 5.06
C LYS A 448 21.46 6.04 3.72
N ALA A 449 22.63 5.41 3.71
CA ALA A 449 23.28 4.92 2.48
C ALA A 449 23.14 3.39 2.41
N LEU A 450 22.68 2.88 1.28
CA LEU A 450 22.51 1.44 1.03
C LEU A 450 23.55 0.92 0.04
N ASP A 451 23.87 -0.38 0.12
CA ASP A 451 24.78 -1.01 -0.83
C ASP A 451 24.06 -1.31 -2.15
N ILE A 452 24.25 -0.42 -3.11
CA ILE A 452 23.64 -0.52 -4.45
C ILE A 452 24.32 -1.54 -5.36
N LYS A 453 25.41 -2.17 -4.91
CA LYS A 453 26.10 -3.24 -5.67
C LYS A 453 25.64 -4.65 -5.26
N HIS A 454 24.82 -4.75 -4.21
CA HIS A 454 24.30 -6.02 -3.74
C HIS A 454 23.19 -6.52 -4.67
N GLU A 455 23.38 -7.71 -5.24
CA GLU A 455 22.33 -8.42 -5.98
C GLU A 455 21.50 -9.23 -4.98
N LEU A 456 20.20 -8.91 -4.90
CA LEU A 456 19.27 -9.59 -4.01
C LEU A 456 19.11 -11.07 -4.42
N ASP A 457 19.51 -11.98 -3.52
CA ASP A 457 19.23 -13.40 -3.63
C ASP A 457 17.77 -13.70 -3.24
N LEU A 458 17.19 -14.76 -3.79
CA LEU A 458 15.80 -15.17 -3.57
C LEU A 458 15.54 -15.70 -2.16
N GLU A 459 16.59 -16.18 -1.49
CA GLU A 459 16.52 -16.64 -0.10
C GLU A 459 16.64 -15.49 0.91
N GLU A 460 16.96 -14.27 0.46
CA GLU A 460 17.05 -13.10 1.34
C GLU A 460 15.67 -12.47 1.60
N ASP A 461 15.41 -12.13 2.86
CA ASP A 461 14.22 -11.40 3.25
C ASP A 461 14.22 -9.99 2.64
N ILE A 462 13.16 -9.62 1.92
CA ILE A 462 13.01 -8.27 1.40
C ILE A 462 12.57 -7.33 2.52
N ASN A 463 13.39 -6.32 2.79
CA ASN A 463 13.08 -5.21 3.67
C ASN A 463 12.48 -4.04 2.87
N TYR A 464 11.38 -3.47 3.36
CA TYR A 464 10.65 -2.39 2.70
C TYR A 464 11.48 -1.12 2.45
N HIS A 465 12.41 -0.80 3.35
CA HIS A 465 13.24 0.42 3.29
C HIS A 465 14.70 0.16 2.89
N GLU A 466 15.16 -1.09 2.95
CA GLU A 466 16.59 -1.40 2.84
C GLU A 466 16.95 -2.28 1.66
N THR A 467 16.01 -3.07 1.14
CA THR A 467 16.28 -3.88 -0.05
C THR A 467 16.39 -2.98 -1.27
N VAL A 468 17.51 -3.11 -1.98
CA VAL A 468 17.76 -2.40 -3.22
C VAL A 468 17.11 -3.17 -4.38
N LEU A 469 16.27 -2.47 -5.13
CA LEU A 469 15.66 -2.90 -6.39
C LEU A 469 16.02 -1.87 -7.48
N SER A 470 15.59 -2.06 -8.73
CA SER A 470 15.71 -1.05 -9.78
C SER A 470 14.34 -0.54 -10.24
N THR A 471 14.31 0.66 -10.80
CA THR A 471 13.16 1.24 -11.49
C THR A 471 13.64 2.19 -12.59
N LYS A 472 12.72 2.69 -13.43
CA LYS A 472 13.07 3.65 -14.48
C LYS A 472 13.60 4.95 -13.89
N GLY A 473 14.78 5.38 -14.32
CA GLY A 473 15.37 6.67 -13.94
C GLY A 473 14.76 7.86 -14.70
N ASN A 474 14.87 9.06 -14.13
CA ASN A 474 14.46 10.29 -14.79
C ASN A 474 15.41 10.63 -15.97
N PHE A 475 16.71 10.45 -15.76
CA PHE A 475 17.75 10.68 -16.76
C PHE A 475 18.49 9.39 -17.19
N LEU A 476 18.16 8.25 -16.57
CA LEU A 476 18.78 6.95 -16.79
C LEU A 476 17.71 5.91 -17.17
N ASP A 477 18.10 4.86 -17.89
CA ASP A 477 17.18 3.76 -18.20
C ASP A 477 16.72 3.04 -16.92
N GLU A 478 17.64 2.81 -15.99
CA GLU A 478 17.37 2.27 -14.66
C GLU A 478 18.13 3.03 -13.56
N ILE A 479 17.55 3.07 -12.36
CA ILE A 479 18.14 3.65 -11.16
C ILE A 479 17.86 2.77 -9.93
N PRO A 480 18.82 2.61 -8.99
CA PRO A 480 18.59 1.88 -7.75
C PRO A 480 17.51 2.56 -6.88
N THR A 481 16.65 1.76 -6.27
CA THR A 481 15.50 2.21 -5.47
C THR A 481 15.16 1.18 -4.39
N THR A 482 14.07 1.40 -3.66
CA THR A 482 13.58 0.49 -2.61
C THR A 482 12.09 0.17 -2.82
N PRO A 483 11.55 -0.91 -2.21
CA PRO A 483 10.11 -1.17 -2.23
C PRO A 483 9.27 0.04 -1.78
N HIS A 484 9.74 0.79 -0.78
CA HIS A 484 9.10 2.02 -0.31
C HIS A 484 8.97 3.09 -1.40
N PHE A 485 10.05 3.33 -2.14
CA PHE A 485 10.03 4.32 -3.22
C PHE A 485 9.26 3.85 -4.45
N ILE A 486 9.28 2.54 -4.77
CA ILE A 486 8.41 1.97 -5.80
C ILE A 486 6.94 2.20 -5.43
N ALA A 487 6.55 1.91 -4.19
CA ALA A 487 5.19 2.17 -3.72
C ALA A 487 4.81 3.67 -3.84
N SER A 488 5.76 4.56 -3.52
CA SER A 488 5.60 6.01 -3.68
C SER A 488 5.38 6.43 -5.14
N LEU A 489 6.15 5.88 -6.09
CA LEU A 489 5.99 6.15 -7.52
C LEU A 489 4.63 5.65 -8.06
N MET A 490 4.19 4.48 -7.60
CA MET A 490 2.88 3.93 -7.95
C MET A 490 1.73 4.80 -7.42
N GLU A 491 1.86 5.29 -6.18
CA GLU A 491 0.88 6.21 -5.60
C GLU A 491 0.79 7.52 -6.39
N ILE A 492 1.94 8.17 -6.70
CA ILE A 492 1.95 9.39 -7.51
C ILE A 492 1.25 9.13 -8.84
N LYS A 493 1.60 8.04 -9.55
CA LYS A 493 0.99 7.66 -10.83
C LYS A 493 -0.54 7.54 -10.73
N GLY A 494 -1.04 6.90 -9.68
CA GLY A 494 -2.48 6.77 -9.42
C GLY A 494 -3.17 8.11 -9.18
N ILE A 495 -2.54 9.01 -8.42
CA ILE A 495 -3.08 10.35 -8.12
C ILE A 495 -3.08 11.23 -9.37
N VAL A 496 -1.93 11.37 -10.05
CA VAL A 496 -1.78 12.30 -11.17
C VAL A 496 -2.61 11.90 -12.38
N ARG A 497 -2.82 10.59 -12.62
CA ARG A 497 -3.69 10.09 -13.70
C ARG A 497 -5.11 10.65 -13.61
N ASN A 498 -5.60 10.92 -12.41
CA ASN A 498 -6.96 11.44 -12.18
C ASN A 498 -7.00 12.96 -11.94
N LEU A 499 -5.90 13.54 -11.46
CA LEU A 499 -5.87 14.92 -11.00
C LEU A 499 -5.29 15.90 -12.03
N GLN A 500 -4.21 15.52 -12.71
CA GLN A 500 -3.46 16.41 -13.60
C GLN A 500 -4.20 16.62 -14.92
N LYS A 501 -4.35 17.88 -15.32
CA LYS A 501 -4.99 18.26 -16.58
C LYS A 501 -3.96 18.44 -17.70
N ASP A 502 -4.42 18.32 -18.95
CA ASP A 502 -3.57 18.47 -20.15
C ASP A 502 -2.85 19.82 -20.24
N ASP A 503 -3.41 20.87 -19.63
CA ASP A 503 -2.83 22.22 -19.59
C ASP A 503 -1.91 22.48 -18.39
N GLN A 504 -1.54 21.43 -17.65
CA GLN A 504 -0.59 21.46 -16.53
C GLN A 504 0.65 20.64 -16.88
N HIS A 505 1.77 21.32 -17.07
CA HIS A 505 3.03 20.70 -17.45
C HIS A 505 3.98 20.61 -16.26
N SER A 506 4.39 19.37 -15.97
CA SER A 506 5.35 19.06 -14.90
C SER A 506 6.69 18.68 -15.49
N PHE A 507 7.77 19.24 -14.93
CA PHE A 507 9.15 18.99 -15.32
C PHE A 507 9.91 18.44 -14.12
N ASN A 508 10.58 17.30 -14.29
CA ASN A 508 11.38 16.69 -13.24
C ASN A 508 12.87 16.99 -13.44
N LEU A 509 13.42 17.80 -12.55
CA LEU A 509 14.84 18.16 -12.50
C LEU A 509 15.65 17.21 -11.63
N SER A 510 14.99 16.32 -10.89
CA SER A 510 15.64 15.43 -9.95
C SER A 510 16.46 14.36 -10.67
N ASP A 511 17.70 14.16 -10.22
CA ASP A 511 18.56 13.03 -10.58
C ASP A 511 18.12 11.77 -9.81
N GLY A 512 16.89 11.33 -10.07
CA GLY A 512 16.19 10.26 -9.35
C GLY A 512 15.35 9.37 -10.27
N ALA A 513 14.32 8.73 -9.73
CA ALA A 513 13.35 7.95 -10.50
C ALA A 513 12.48 8.83 -11.40
N TYR A 514 12.01 8.23 -12.49
CA TYR A 514 11.03 8.84 -13.38
C TYR A 514 9.67 8.95 -12.68
N ILE A 515 9.13 10.16 -12.59
CA ILE A 515 7.79 10.42 -12.07
C ILE A 515 6.80 10.44 -13.24
N SER A 516 5.70 9.69 -13.12
CA SER A 516 4.68 9.63 -14.17
C SER A 516 4.09 11.00 -14.50
N ASN A 517 3.82 11.25 -15.79
CA ASN A 517 3.32 12.53 -16.34
C ASN A 517 4.25 13.74 -16.10
N THR A 518 5.55 13.50 -15.94
CA THR A 518 6.58 14.55 -15.92
C THR A 518 7.46 14.47 -17.16
N THR A 519 8.03 15.60 -17.57
CA THR A 519 9.07 15.68 -18.59
C THR A 519 10.43 15.76 -17.90
N PRO A 520 11.37 14.83 -18.13
CA PRO A 520 12.73 14.97 -17.64
C PRO A 520 13.36 16.25 -18.18
N LEU A 521 13.92 17.08 -17.30
CA LEU A 521 14.56 18.34 -17.66
C LEU A 521 15.77 18.57 -16.77
N LYS A 522 16.99 18.53 -17.29
CA LYS A 522 18.16 18.87 -16.47
C LYS A 522 18.18 20.36 -16.17
N SER A 523 18.62 20.73 -14.97
CA SER A 523 18.76 22.13 -14.55
C SER A 523 19.72 22.93 -15.43
N GLU A 524 20.77 22.29 -15.97
CA GLU A 524 21.74 22.88 -16.91
C GLU A 524 21.14 23.22 -18.28
N ASP A 525 20.10 22.50 -18.70
CA ASP A 525 19.43 22.68 -20.00
C ASP A 525 18.28 23.69 -19.95
N PHE A 526 18.01 24.24 -18.77
CA PHE A 526 16.92 25.18 -18.55
C PHE A 526 17.44 26.52 -18.03
N ASP A 527 17.10 27.60 -18.74
CA ASP A 527 17.35 28.97 -18.29
C ASP A 527 16.05 29.66 -17.84
N PRO A 528 15.76 29.66 -16.52
CA PRO A 528 14.60 30.35 -15.96
C PRO A 528 14.64 31.87 -16.15
N GLN A 529 15.75 32.48 -16.55
CA GLN A 529 15.84 33.94 -16.70
C GLN A 529 14.90 34.51 -17.78
N SER A 530 14.35 33.64 -18.63
CA SER A 530 13.25 33.98 -19.55
C SER A 530 11.90 34.19 -18.86
N LEU A 531 11.74 33.74 -17.62
CA LEU A 531 10.53 33.88 -16.81
C LEU A 531 10.52 35.22 -16.07
N PRO A 532 9.33 35.81 -15.80
CA PRO A 532 9.23 37.04 -15.02
C PRO A 532 9.81 36.88 -13.60
N VAL A 533 10.52 37.91 -13.14
CA VAL A 533 10.98 37.99 -11.75
C VAL A 533 9.79 38.35 -10.85
N LEU A 534 9.54 37.55 -9.83
CA LEU A 534 8.50 37.77 -8.84
C LEU A 534 9.00 38.71 -7.73
N ASP A 535 8.19 39.69 -7.36
CA ASP A 535 8.40 40.46 -6.13
C ASP A 535 8.00 39.58 -4.94
N LYS A 536 8.99 39.04 -4.24
CA LYS A 536 8.79 38.11 -3.11
C LYS A 536 8.04 38.73 -1.93
N GLN A 537 8.22 40.02 -1.66
CA GLN A 537 7.52 40.68 -0.56
C GLN A 537 6.04 40.88 -0.90
N LYS A 538 5.75 41.26 -2.14
CA LYS A 538 4.36 41.33 -2.63
C LYS A 538 3.72 39.94 -2.68
N LEU A 539 4.44 38.94 -3.19
CA LEU A 539 4.00 37.55 -3.29
C LEU A 539 3.58 37.00 -1.91
N PHE A 540 4.38 37.21 -0.87
CA PHE A 540 4.03 36.78 0.49
C PHE A 540 2.72 37.41 0.98
N LYS A 541 2.51 38.71 0.75
CA LYS A 541 1.26 39.39 1.14
C LYS A 541 0.06 38.86 0.37
N ASP A 542 0.21 38.65 -0.95
CA ASP A 542 -0.84 38.14 -1.82
C ASP A 542 -1.19 36.68 -1.47
N LEU A 543 -0.19 35.85 -1.15
CA LEU A 543 -0.38 34.49 -0.65
C LEU A 543 -1.11 34.51 0.70
N LYS A 544 -0.65 35.31 1.66
CA LYS A 544 -1.28 35.40 2.98
C LYS A 544 -2.76 35.79 2.87
N ALA A 545 -3.09 36.80 2.05
CA ALA A 545 -4.47 37.18 1.80
C ALA A 545 -5.28 36.04 1.15
N THR A 546 -4.70 35.36 0.16
CA THR A 546 -5.34 34.24 -0.54
C THR A 546 -5.67 33.08 0.41
N PHE A 547 -4.75 32.71 1.31
CA PHE A 547 -4.99 31.65 2.28
C PHE A 547 -5.99 32.09 3.36
N GLU A 548 -5.92 33.34 3.81
CA GLU A 548 -6.88 33.88 4.79
C GLU A 548 -8.32 33.86 4.25
N ASP A 549 -8.52 34.30 3.01
CA ASP A 549 -9.84 34.32 2.35
C ASP A 549 -10.42 32.91 2.15
N ALA A 550 -9.56 31.88 2.15
CA ALA A 550 -9.93 30.48 1.96
C ALA A 550 -10.03 29.70 3.28
N SER A 551 -9.96 30.38 4.44
CA SER A 551 -9.83 29.75 5.75
C SER A 551 -10.91 30.09 6.77
N ASP A 552 -11.05 29.20 7.76
CA ASP A 552 -11.94 29.35 8.92
C ASP A 552 -11.31 28.65 10.15
N ILE A 553 -11.72 29.03 11.36
CA ILE A 553 -11.19 28.53 12.65
C ILE A 553 -12.22 27.69 13.44
N GLY A 554 -13.49 27.70 13.04
CA GLY A 554 -14.58 27.04 13.78
C GLY A 554 -15.27 25.90 13.03
N LEU A 555 -16.32 25.35 13.64
CA LEU A 555 -17.24 24.40 13.02
C LEU A 555 -18.55 25.10 12.63
N THR A 556 -19.12 24.69 11.49
CA THR A 556 -20.52 24.96 11.19
C THR A 556 -21.43 24.04 11.99
N GLN A 557 -22.72 24.37 12.09
CA GLN A 557 -23.70 23.51 12.76
C GLN A 557 -23.82 22.13 12.11
N GLU A 558 -23.67 22.07 10.78
CA GLU A 558 -23.69 20.81 10.03
C GLU A 558 -22.46 19.95 10.35
N GLU A 559 -21.27 20.54 10.38
CA GLU A 559 -20.02 19.84 10.73
C GLU A 559 -20.03 19.36 12.20
N TYR A 560 -20.64 20.11 13.12
CA TYR A 560 -20.86 19.67 14.49
C TYR A 560 -21.76 18.43 14.56
N GLN A 561 -22.88 18.44 13.81
CA GLN A 561 -23.81 17.31 13.74
C GLN A 561 -23.16 16.06 13.14
N ASP A 562 -22.28 16.20 12.13
CA ASP A 562 -21.52 15.07 11.58
C ASP A 562 -20.65 14.40 12.65
N ILE A 563 -20.05 15.17 13.56
CA ILE A 563 -19.27 14.62 14.69
C ILE A 563 -20.18 13.91 15.70
N GLU A 564 -21.39 14.41 15.96
CA GLU A 564 -22.38 13.69 16.76
C GLU A 564 -22.76 12.34 16.13
N GLN A 565 -22.90 12.27 14.81
CA GLN A 565 -23.16 11.00 14.11
C GLN A 565 -22.00 10.01 14.25
N ARG A 566 -20.74 10.49 14.23
CA ARG A 566 -19.57 9.63 14.49
C ARG A 566 -19.61 9.00 15.88
N VAL A 567 -20.04 9.74 16.90
CA VAL A 567 -20.26 9.21 18.26
C VAL A 567 -21.34 8.13 18.26
N ILE A 568 -22.47 8.36 17.59
CA ILE A 568 -23.55 7.38 17.47
C ILE A 568 -23.06 6.10 16.79
N HIS A 569 -22.27 6.24 15.71
CA HIS A 569 -21.67 5.11 15.01
C HIS A 569 -20.74 4.28 15.92
N ALA A 570 -19.84 4.94 16.66
CA ALA A 570 -18.98 4.27 17.61
C ALA A 570 -19.78 3.50 18.70
N LYS A 571 -20.88 4.09 19.20
CA LYS A 571 -21.80 3.42 20.14
C LYS A 571 -22.49 2.19 19.52
N ASN A 572 -22.88 2.25 18.25
CA ASN A 572 -23.45 1.10 17.54
C ASN A 572 -22.45 -0.05 17.42
N ILE A 573 -21.18 0.26 17.13
CA ILE A 573 -20.11 -0.75 17.11
C ILE A 573 -19.92 -1.35 18.50
N LEU A 574 -19.87 -0.54 19.57
CA LEU A 574 -19.77 -1.03 20.96
C LEU A 574 -20.93 -1.98 21.31
N LYS A 575 -22.15 -1.68 20.84
CA LYS A 575 -23.31 -2.55 21.02
C LYS A 575 -23.13 -3.90 20.31
N ARG A 576 -22.67 -3.91 19.06
CA ARG A 576 -22.38 -5.15 18.30
C ARG A 576 -21.31 -6.01 19.01
N ILE A 577 -20.27 -5.36 19.55
CA ILE A 577 -19.22 -6.04 20.33
C ILE A 577 -19.81 -6.69 21.60
N GLU A 578 -20.69 -5.99 22.32
CA GLU A 578 -21.34 -6.53 23.51
C GLU A 578 -22.32 -7.67 23.17
N GLU A 579 -23.06 -7.57 22.06
CA GLU A 579 -23.89 -8.67 21.57
C GLU A 579 -23.03 -9.91 21.28
N PHE A 580 -21.91 -9.75 20.56
CA PHE A 580 -20.98 -10.83 20.25
C PHE A 580 -20.36 -11.48 21.51
N LYS A 581 -20.02 -10.68 22.51
CA LYS A 581 -19.51 -11.16 23.80
C LYS A 581 -20.46 -12.14 24.51
N THR A 582 -21.77 -11.99 24.32
CA THR A 582 -22.78 -12.87 24.93
C THR A 582 -22.97 -14.20 24.19
N LEU A 583 -22.45 -14.32 22.97
CA LEU A 583 -22.58 -15.53 22.16
C LEU A 583 -21.88 -16.72 22.82
N LYS A 584 -22.45 -17.91 22.57
CA LYS A 584 -21.91 -19.18 23.05
C LYS A 584 -21.49 -20.00 21.85
N PHE A 585 -20.21 -20.32 21.80
CA PHE A 585 -19.64 -21.08 20.70
C PHE A 585 -19.57 -22.57 21.06
N SER A 586 -20.19 -23.41 20.24
CA SER A 586 -20.23 -24.86 20.42
C SER A 586 -18.91 -25.53 19.97
N SER A 587 -18.25 -24.96 18.97
CA SER A 587 -17.01 -25.43 18.35
C SER A 587 -16.11 -24.26 17.93
N ILE A 588 -14.87 -24.57 17.56
CA ILE A 588 -13.94 -23.59 16.98
C ILE A 588 -14.38 -23.12 15.59
N ASP A 589 -15.05 -23.99 14.82
CA ASP A 589 -15.61 -23.63 13.51
C ASP A 589 -16.80 -22.68 13.64
N GLN A 590 -17.65 -22.87 14.67
CA GLN A 590 -18.72 -21.92 14.96
C GLN A 590 -18.14 -20.56 15.39
N TYR A 591 -17.13 -20.56 16.25
CA TYR A 591 -16.43 -19.33 16.64
C TYR A 591 -15.80 -18.62 15.43
N HIS A 592 -15.17 -19.37 14.53
CA HIS A 592 -14.62 -18.85 13.28
C HIS A 592 -15.69 -18.16 12.42
N TYR A 593 -16.82 -18.83 12.18
CA TYR A 593 -17.92 -18.27 11.40
C TYR A 593 -18.51 -17.01 12.03
N ASP A 594 -18.81 -17.05 13.32
CA ASP A 594 -19.39 -15.91 14.03
C ASP A 594 -18.40 -14.73 14.10
N LEU A 595 -17.10 -15.00 14.26
CA LEU A 595 -16.05 -13.97 14.28
C LEU A 595 -15.91 -13.28 12.91
N LEU A 596 -15.96 -14.04 11.82
CA LEU A 596 -16.05 -13.47 10.47
C LEU A 596 -17.29 -12.59 10.33
N GLY A 597 -18.44 -13.08 10.81
CA GLY A 597 -19.69 -12.33 10.84
C GLY A 597 -19.53 -10.99 11.55
N LEU A 598 -18.96 -10.99 12.77
CA LEU A 598 -18.69 -9.75 13.51
C LEU A 598 -17.81 -8.78 12.72
N PHE A 599 -16.70 -9.26 12.14
CA PHE A 599 -15.80 -8.39 11.38
C PHE A 599 -16.49 -7.82 10.14
N ILE A 600 -17.27 -8.62 9.41
CA ILE A 600 -18.06 -8.13 8.28
C ILE A 600 -19.09 -7.10 8.75
N ASP A 601 -19.81 -7.40 9.83
CA ASP A 601 -20.86 -6.55 10.40
C ASP A 601 -20.35 -5.19 10.90
N ILE A 602 -19.15 -5.14 11.47
CA ILE A 602 -18.51 -3.88 11.89
C ILE A 602 -18.05 -3.09 10.67
N LEU A 603 -17.54 -3.76 9.64
CA LEU A 603 -16.93 -3.09 8.50
C LEU A 603 -17.97 -2.66 7.45
N THR A 604 -19.06 -3.41 7.24
CA THR A 604 -20.01 -3.21 6.12
C THR A 604 -20.77 -1.88 6.08
N GLU A 605 -20.77 -1.08 7.15
CA GLU A 605 -21.35 0.29 7.16
C GLU A 605 -20.42 1.32 6.49
N HIS A 606 -19.91 1.02 5.28
CA HIS A 606 -18.86 1.80 4.61
C HIS A 606 -19.35 3.07 3.86
N ASP A 607 -20.65 3.19 3.57
CA ASP A 607 -21.16 4.20 2.62
C ASP A 607 -21.69 5.50 3.29
N VAL A 608 -21.42 5.68 4.59
CA VAL A 608 -21.80 6.88 5.36
C VAL A 608 -20.50 7.61 5.76
N GLU A 609 -20.34 8.88 5.38
CA GLU A 609 -19.10 9.66 5.59
C GLU A 609 -18.75 9.73 7.09
N GLU A 610 -19.77 9.75 7.94
CA GLU A 610 -19.71 9.78 9.40
C GLU A 610 -19.27 8.44 10.01
N ALA A 611 -19.23 7.36 9.24
CA ALA A 611 -18.74 6.05 9.69
C ALA A 611 -17.27 5.79 9.30
N LYS A 612 -16.74 6.56 8.34
CA LYS A 612 -15.47 6.29 7.64
C LYS A 612 -14.25 6.25 8.57
N ASP A 613 -14.14 7.23 9.48
CA ASP A 613 -12.98 7.37 10.36
C ASP A 613 -12.84 6.17 11.31
N THR A 614 -13.90 5.86 12.05
CA THR A 614 -13.98 4.71 12.95
C THR A 614 -13.78 3.40 12.20
N ASN A 615 -14.40 3.25 11.02
CA ASN A 615 -14.24 2.05 10.20
C ASN A 615 -12.80 1.86 9.74
N ASN A 616 -12.09 2.92 9.36
CA ASN A 616 -10.68 2.84 8.96
C ASN A 616 -9.78 2.44 10.14
N ILE A 617 -10.00 3.02 11.32
CA ILE A 617 -9.27 2.67 12.56
C ILE A 617 -9.47 1.19 12.89
N ILE A 618 -10.72 0.72 12.89
CA ILE A 618 -11.05 -0.66 13.24
C ILE A 618 -10.59 -1.63 12.17
N THR A 619 -10.72 -1.29 10.88
CA THR A 619 -10.22 -2.11 9.77
C THR A 619 -8.74 -2.41 9.97
N LEU A 620 -7.94 -1.37 10.25
CA LEU A 620 -6.51 -1.53 10.44
C LEU A 620 -6.20 -2.35 11.69
N TYR A 621 -6.91 -2.10 12.80
CA TYR A 621 -6.78 -2.92 14.01
C TYR A 621 -7.11 -4.40 13.75
N ILE A 622 -8.22 -4.69 13.07
CA ILE A 622 -8.62 -6.05 12.68
C ILE A 622 -7.56 -6.70 11.79
N GLN A 623 -7.04 -5.98 10.79
CA GLN A 623 -5.97 -6.51 9.92
C GLN A 623 -4.70 -6.85 10.71
N MET A 624 -4.34 -6.05 11.72
CA MET A 624 -3.18 -6.31 12.58
C MET A 624 -3.33 -7.57 13.46
N ILE A 625 -4.55 -7.91 13.91
CA ILE A 625 -4.76 -9.06 14.81
C ILE A 625 -5.31 -10.32 14.13
N SER A 626 -6.03 -10.16 13.01
CA SER A 626 -6.80 -11.24 12.39
C SER A 626 -5.90 -12.38 11.90
N GLY A 627 -4.73 -12.07 11.35
CA GLY A 627 -3.78 -13.11 10.94
C GLY A 627 -3.47 -14.09 12.07
N TYR A 628 -3.15 -13.59 13.25
CA TYR A 628 -2.86 -14.42 14.44
C TYR A 628 -4.08 -15.17 14.96
N LEU A 629 -5.24 -14.49 15.00
CA LEU A 629 -6.49 -15.11 15.45
C LEU A 629 -6.89 -16.29 14.55
N PHE A 630 -6.81 -16.08 13.24
CA PHE A 630 -7.23 -17.06 12.26
C PHE A 630 -6.20 -18.17 12.07
N ASP A 631 -4.91 -17.90 12.24
CA ASP A 631 -3.90 -18.95 12.35
C ASP A 631 -4.10 -19.83 13.59
N PHE A 632 -4.38 -19.23 14.74
CA PHE A 632 -4.73 -19.97 15.96
C PHE A 632 -5.97 -20.86 15.72
N ILE A 633 -7.03 -20.32 15.13
CA ILE A 633 -8.24 -21.07 14.77
C ILE A 633 -7.90 -22.23 13.81
N ASN A 634 -7.03 -21.95 12.84
CA ASN A 634 -6.58 -22.90 11.83
C ASN A 634 -5.49 -23.86 12.34
N THR A 635 -5.07 -23.81 13.60
CA THR A 635 -4.01 -24.70 14.11
C THR A 635 -4.56 -26.06 14.53
N LYS A 636 -3.97 -27.17 14.04
CA LYS A 636 -4.41 -28.56 14.28
C LYS A 636 -4.25 -28.98 15.74
N GLU A 637 -3.19 -28.51 16.38
CA GLU A 637 -2.72 -28.94 17.69
C GLU A 637 -3.45 -28.25 18.87
N ILE A 638 -4.45 -27.40 18.59
CA ILE A 638 -5.25 -26.76 19.64
C ILE A 638 -6.10 -27.80 20.37
N ASP A 639 -5.71 -28.11 21.61
CA ASP A 639 -6.47 -28.92 22.54
C ASP A 639 -7.53 -28.08 23.27
N ASN A 640 -8.55 -28.74 23.83
CA ASN A 640 -9.61 -28.10 24.63
C ASN A 640 -10.16 -26.76 24.06
N PRO A 641 -10.69 -26.75 22.83
CA PRO A 641 -11.03 -25.52 22.10
C PRO A 641 -11.98 -24.59 22.87
N LYS A 642 -12.89 -25.13 23.69
CA LYS A 642 -13.82 -24.33 24.51
C LYS A 642 -13.10 -23.40 25.50
N ARG A 643 -12.01 -23.87 26.11
CA ARG A 643 -11.20 -23.05 27.04
C ARG A 643 -10.54 -21.89 26.29
N HIS A 644 -9.93 -22.20 25.15
CA HIS A 644 -9.24 -21.21 24.34
C HIS A 644 -10.19 -20.17 23.77
N ILE A 645 -11.32 -20.59 23.20
CA ILE A 645 -12.35 -19.67 22.69
C ILE A 645 -12.81 -18.71 23.79
N LYS A 646 -13.08 -19.19 25.00
CA LYS A 646 -13.50 -18.32 26.11
C LYS A 646 -12.45 -17.25 26.44
N LYS A 647 -11.16 -17.63 26.48
CA LYS A 647 -10.06 -16.71 26.80
C LYS A 647 -9.79 -15.74 25.65
N LEU A 648 -9.71 -16.24 24.42
CA LEU A 648 -9.46 -15.46 23.22
C LEU A 648 -10.60 -14.47 22.94
N ASN A 649 -11.85 -14.92 23.04
CA ASN A 649 -13.02 -14.05 22.91
C ASN A 649 -13.02 -12.92 23.95
N LYS A 650 -12.66 -13.24 25.21
CA LYS A 650 -12.53 -12.21 26.24
C LYS A 650 -11.46 -11.18 25.87
N LEU A 651 -10.27 -11.62 25.45
CA LEU A 651 -9.19 -10.73 25.04
C LEU A 651 -9.63 -9.84 23.86
N LEU A 652 -10.15 -10.46 22.80
CA LEU A 652 -10.63 -9.77 21.61
C LEU A 652 -11.67 -8.69 21.94
N VAL A 653 -12.74 -9.06 22.64
CA VAL A 653 -13.81 -8.13 23.03
C VAL A 653 -13.26 -7.01 23.90
N THR A 654 -12.43 -7.32 24.90
CA THR A 654 -11.84 -6.28 25.77
C THR A 654 -11.03 -5.27 24.96
N GLN A 655 -10.18 -5.73 24.04
CA GLN A 655 -9.31 -4.83 23.29
C GLN A 655 -10.06 -4.06 22.19
N LEU A 656 -11.03 -4.69 21.51
CA LEU A 656 -11.92 -3.99 20.59
C LEU A 656 -12.73 -2.90 21.30
N THR A 657 -13.35 -3.22 22.45
CA THR A 657 -14.07 -2.23 23.26
C THR A 657 -13.16 -1.07 23.64
N ARG A 658 -11.94 -1.33 24.11
CA ARG A 658 -10.96 -0.28 24.45
C ARG A 658 -10.71 0.68 23.27
N VAL A 659 -10.42 0.15 22.08
CA VAL A 659 -10.15 0.96 20.87
C VAL A 659 -11.35 1.86 20.53
N VAL A 660 -12.56 1.31 20.53
CA VAL A 660 -13.76 2.04 20.11
C VAL A 660 -14.21 3.05 21.18
N THR A 661 -14.14 2.68 22.46
CA THR A 661 -14.45 3.58 23.58
C THR A 661 -13.51 4.78 23.60
N TYR A 662 -12.22 4.60 23.33
CA TYR A 662 -11.29 5.73 23.27
C TYR A 662 -11.71 6.79 22.23
N TYR A 663 -12.01 6.34 21.00
CA TYR A 663 -12.48 7.23 19.95
C TYR A 663 -13.79 7.93 20.34
N GLU A 664 -14.75 7.16 20.86
CA GLU A 664 -16.05 7.68 21.29
C GLU A 664 -15.95 8.73 22.40
N GLU A 665 -15.21 8.44 23.48
CA GLU A 665 -15.01 9.35 24.60
C GLU A 665 -14.26 10.62 24.16
N PHE A 666 -13.26 10.50 23.27
CA PHE A 666 -12.57 11.66 22.73
C PHE A 666 -13.54 12.59 22.00
N LEU A 667 -14.36 12.05 21.10
CA LEU A 667 -15.33 12.85 20.35
C LEU A 667 -16.37 13.51 21.27
N GLU A 668 -16.91 12.78 22.25
CA GLU A 668 -17.83 13.37 23.23
C GLU A 668 -17.19 14.51 24.02
N ASN A 669 -15.94 14.34 24.45
CA ASN A 669 -15.21 15.36 25.19
C ASN A 669 -14.91 16.59 24.32
N PHE A 670 -14.60 16.37 23.03
CA PHE A 670 -14.44 17.45 22.07
C PHE A 670 -15.75 18.25 21.91
N LEU A 671 -16.88 17.59 21.66
CA LEU A 671 -18.20 18.22 21.50
C LEU A 671 -18.55 19.09 22.72
N LYS A 672 -18.41 18.54 23.94
CA LYS A 672 -18.62 19.27 25.20
C LYS A 672 -17.71 20.51 25.33
N SER A 673 -16.51 20.47 24.76
CA SER A 673 -15.55 21.58 24.84
C SER A 673 -15.85 22.72 23.87
N VAL A 674 -16.57 22.46 22.76
CA VAL A 674 -16.90 23.47 21.75
C VAL A 674 -18.36 23.94 21.82
N GLU A 675 -19.25 23.25 22.55
CA GLU A 675 -20.65 23.67 22.80
C GLU A 675 -20.75 24.99 23.62
N HIS A 676 -19.67 25.41 24.29
CA HIS A 676 -19.59 26.60 25.14
C HIS A 676 -18.93 27.82 24.48
N HIS A 677 -18.65 27.75 23.18
CA HIS A 677 -18.06 28.82 22.36
C HIS A 677 -19.00 29.17 21.20
#